data_AF-A0A960ZRM3-F1
#
_entry.id   AF-A0A960ZRM3-F1
#
_cell.length_a   1.000
_cell.length_b   1.000
_cell.length_c   1.000
_cell.angle_alpha   90.00
_cell.angle_beta   90.00
_cell.angle_gamma   90.00
#
_symmetry.space_group_name_H-M   'P 1'
#
loop_
_entity.id
_entity.type
_entity.pdbx_description
1 polymer ?
#
loop_
_entity_poly.entity_id
_entity_poly.type
_entity_poly.pdbx_seq_one_letter_code
_entity_poly.pdbx_strand_id
1 'polypeptide(L)'
;VEGYDALALAPANNGTADIAGQIVVAGKIKVTFISGFIPVAGQVFDILDWDSLSGTPDFSAVDFSELPDIDGLGLAWNLNNFTTTGEIGIVSSALQITGPTSLVVIPGAPAVFTVVATGKGPFTYQWRKNGAAITGENGPTLTIASATEGDEGSYSCLVGQPGESLPSSTATLIVSDPLSNAVAVQTPAGPAFIGDNITLSATVDGPGPFTYQWSKNGTPIFGAVEATLDLPSITIADAADYSVVISNGIGSIPSNTVTVDVLAPAPSITTPPLSQMLLVGDALALNITAVGKPTLKYQWKKNNASIARATADSYGVAAVTTANAGAYACLVSNSFGAALSDPLSQIGVADNRPQPGLILASGTTTTLKVLAAGNGLTFEWKKDGGPLPADARFTVTAGGRSLVIKPLTLADAGVYSCVVTNEAGSVVAGTRQVTVFDEKPALVRPITFPLAIVGGSFDYQIPVDPAPGRTPTSFSATGLPPGLIVNTKTGAISGKPTATKAGGYTVKLTAKNAKGSDTQTITLNVTAFPDNVAGIYTGPVPRDPDLNADLGGRIDLTIAPNGKFSGKLTLGAVAYAFKGVLNVDPNELLLPEATVIIKRKGNPTPPDLTVTFSINGSGNRLAKANLTDGTHSLNFSGWRKIWAKTVLPTQFIGYHTFGIGLPDASPLIGDLSIPQGLGYGSFTVSKTGTLAVSGKSPDGETVLMSTFVGPEGEILLYRLLYTTKARGSMIGTLGIDALGNLDPRDNVLSGTIDWKRPAYTTSATRTYEAGFGPLNVNATGGFYAPPVAPTLILGLTAGTDNALLEFQYGGLGATPPDIIVSVGDKNKITRPLVNPTNTSITVSATRGTFSGAYTLTDANPRTTPPVSPAIVKRALRHQGIIFWSGTEWIGAGYSMITQLPSDSPLTTTTTSDILSGLVQFSAVTP
;
A
#
# COMPACT_ATOMS: atom_id res chain seq x y z
N VAL A 1 31.61 61.05 -45.50
CA VAL A 1 30.18 61.29 -45.25
C VAL A 1 29.62 60.02 -44.66
N GLU A 2 29.20 60.06 -43.40
CA GLU A 2 28.38 59.00 -42.81
C GLU A 2 26.89 59.35 -42.96
N GLY A 3 26.03 58.34 -42.93
CA GLY A 3 24.59 58.41 -42.61
C GLY A 3 23.71 59.37 -43.41
N TYR A 4 22.79 58.82 -44.22
CA TYR A 4 21.42 59.33 -44.33
C TYR A 4 20.45 58.19 -44.70
N ASP A 5 19.16 58.43 -44.49
CA ASP A 5 18.28 57.45 -43.85
C ASP A 5 16.97 57.13 -44.61
N ALA A 6 16.14 56.27 -43.99
CA ALA A 6 14.92 55.70 -44.56
C ALA A 6 13.76 56.69 -44.87
N LEU A 7 12.78 56.18 -45.66
CA LEU A 7 11.44 56.74 -45.88
C LEU A 7 10.38 55.66 -45.57
N ALA A 8 9.16 55.94 -45.09
CA ALA A 8 8.61 57.21 -44.58
C ALA A 8 7.37 57.00 -43.67
N LEU A 9 7.19 57.96 -42.74
CA LEU A 9 5.94 58.55 -42.24
C LEU A 9 4.68 57.69 -41.96
N ALA A 10 4.18 57.81 -40.72
CA ALA A 10 2.75 57.91 -40.43
C ALA A 10 2.50 59.15 -39.53
N PRO A 11 1.39 59.92 -39.66
CA PRO A 11 1.39 61.33 -39.25
C PRO A 11 0.62 61.66 -37.97
N ALA A 12 1.14 62.69 -37.28
CA ALA A 12 0.43 63.74 -36.52
C ALA A 12 -0.68 63.39 -35.52
N ASN A 13 -0.42 63.77 -34.26
CA ASN A 13 -1.36 64.59 -33.50
C ASN A 13 -0.61 65.87 -33.08
N ASN A 14 -1.23 67.05 -33.25
CA ASN A 14 -0.50 68.33 -33.32
C ASN A 14 -0.36 69.09 -31.99
N GLY A 15 0.65 69.97 -31.94
CA GLY A 15 0.88 70.97 -30.88
C GLY A 15 2.01 70.56 -29.93
N THR A 16 3.26 70.98 -30.09
CA THR A 16 3.85 72.12 -30.86
C THR A 16 5.17 71.70 -31.54
N ALA A 17 5.65 72.21 -32.69
CA ALA A 17 5.23 73.29 -33.61
C ALA A 17 5.71 73.03 -35.08
N ASP A 18 5.57 74.01 -36.00
CA ASP A 18 5.58 73.88 -37.48
C ASP A 18 6.97 73.98 -38.24
N ILE A 19 6.97 74.25 -39.58
CA ILE A 19 7.88 73.63 -40.61
C ILE A 19 8.46 74.62 -41.70
N ALA A 20 9.69 74.34 -42.25
CA ALA A 20 10.35 74.76 -43.54
C ALA A 20 11.01 76.19 -43.72
N GLY A 21 11.94 76.50 -44.68
CA GLY A 21 12.80 75.69 -45.61
C GLY A 21 13.47 76.43 -46.83
N GLN A 22 14.59 75.89 -47.40
CA GLN A 22 15.27 76.12 -48.74
C GLN A 22 16.16 77.40 -49.01
N ILE A 23 17.37 77.37 -49.66
CA ILE A 23 17.72 77.58 -51.13
C ILE A 23 19.30 77.65 -51.44
N VAL A 24 19.86 77.07 -52.57
CA VAL A 24 21.17 77.35 -53.34
C VAL A 24 22.60 76.92 -52.78
N VAL A 25 23.80 76.64 -53.45
CA VAL A 25 24.37 76.23 -54.82
C VAL A 25 25.76 75.43 -54.76
N ALA A 26 26.84 75.60 -55.60
CA ALA A 26 27.90 74.59 -56.00
C ALA A 26 29.31 75.10 -56.58
N GLY A 27 30.32 74.21 -56.86
CA GLY A 27 31.71 74.48 -57.45
C GLY A 27 32.54 73.28 -58.06
N LYS A 28 33.78 73.45 -58.63
CA LYS A 28 34.68 72.40 -59.31
C LYS A 28 36.20 72.78 -59.65
N ILE A 29 37.22 71.88 -59.50
CA ILE A 29 38.60 71.80 -60.15
C ILE A 29 39.14 70.31 -60.15
N LYS A 30 40.29 69.92 -60.80
CA LYS A 30 41.02 68.61 -60.69
C LYS A 30 42.58 68.74 -60.68
N VAL A 31 43.31 67.87 -59.94
CA VAL A 31 44.80 67.73 -59.88
C VAL A 31 45.23 66.23 -59.88
N THR A 32 46.49 65.90 -60.23
CA THR A 32 47.08 64.54 -60.20
C THR A 32 48.45 64.53 -59.49
N PHE A 33 48.72 63.55 -58.61
CA PHE A 33 50.00 63.41 -57.88
C PHE A 33 50.80 62.19 -58.34
N ILE A 34 52.13 62.28 -58.28
CA ILE A 34 53.10 61.24 -58.62
C ILE A 34 54.15 61.22 -57.49
N SER A 35 54.72 60.04 -57.17
CA SER A 35 55.59 59.73 -56.00
C SER A 35 54.92 59.41 -54.64
N GLY A 36 53.61 59.11 -54.63
CA GLY A 36 52.97 58.44 -53.48
C GLY A 36 52.41 59.35 -52.38
N PHE A 37 52.37 60.66 -52.60
CA PHE A 37 51.57 61.59 -51.79
C PHE A 37 50.06 61.28 -51.92
N ILE A 38 49.34 61.23 -50.80
CA ILE A 38 47.90 60.89 -50.76
C ILE A 38 47.10 62.06 -50.17
N PRO A 39 46.36 62.84 -50.97
CA PRO A 39 45.36 63.78 -50.46
C PRO A 39 44.11 63.02 -49.98
N VAL A 40 43.36 63.58 -49.02
CA VAL A 40 42.14 62.97 -48.47
C VAL A 40 40.92 63.85 -48.73
N ALA A 41 39.77 63.21 -48.93
CA ALA A 41 38.50 63.85 -49.28
C ALA A 41 38.13 64.98 -48.30
N GLY A 42 37.92 66.19 -48.84
CA GLY A 42 37.65 67.40 -48.08
C GLY A 42 38.76 68.46 -48.19
N GLN A 43 39.97 68.09 -48.63
CA GLN A 43 41.01 69.07 -48.96
C GLN A 43 40.68 69.76 -50.29
N VAL A 44 39.97 70.88 -50.20
CA VAL A 44 39.72 71.78 -51.32
C VAL A 44 40.96 72.65 -51.53
N PHE A 45 41.54 72.58 -52.73
CA PHE A 45 42.50 73.57 -53.21
C PHE A 45 41.72 74.62 -54.00
N ASP A 46 41.10 75.56 -53.30
CA ASP A 46 40.39 76.66 -53.95
C ASP A 46 41.39 77.64 -54.56
N ILE A 47 41.16 77.95 -55.83
CA ILE A 47 41.88 78.98 -56.60
C ILE A 47 40.83 80.01 -57.00
N LEU A 48 40.45 80.84 -56.02
CA LEU A 48 39.59 82.03 -56.03
C LEU A 48 39.71 82.59 -54.58
N ASP A 49 39.64 83.88 -54.29
CA ASP A 49 39.00 84.99 -55.01
C ASP A 49 39.88 85.69 -56.07
N TRP A 50 39.26 86.08 -57.17
CA TRP A 50 39.77 87.07 -58.13
C TRP A 50 38.56 87.68 -58.86
N ASP A 51 38.45 89.01 -58.84
CA ASP A 51 37.25 89.77 -59.23
C ASP A 51 36.70 89.49 -60.64
N SER A 52 35.43 89.91 -60.84
CA SER A 52 34.76 89.86 -62.14
C SER A 52 35.44 90.76 -63.19
N LEU A 53 36.40 90.21 -63.93
CA LEU A 53 36.90 90.77 -65.19
C LEU A 53 36.19 90.13 -66.39
N SER A 54 35.47 90.94 -67.15
CA SER A 54 34.78 90.51 -68.36
C SER A 54 35.76 90.32 -69.53
N GLY A 55 36.36 89.14 -69.63
CA GLY A 55 37.30 88.78 -70.69
C GLY A 55 37.70 87.30 -70.65
N THR A 56 38.38 86.82 -71.69
CA THR A 56 39.03 85.49 -71.70
C THR A 56 40.33 85.53 -70.89
N PRO A 57 40.66 84.52 -70.07
CA PRO A 57 41.93 84.45 -69.37
C PRO A 57 43.08 84.19 -70.35
N ASP A 58 44.09 85.07 -70.33
CA ASP A 58 45.36 84.91 -71.03
C ASP A 58 46.44 84.52 -70.02
N PHE A 59 47.05 83.34 -70.22
CA PHE A 59 48.07 82.79 -69.32
C PHE A 59 49.50 83.13 -69.76
N SER A 60 49.71 83.91 -70.83
CA SER A 60 51.05 84.34 -71.27
C SER A 60 51.75 85.30 -70.28
N ALA A 61 51.03 85.76 -69.25
CA ALA A 61 51.54 86.53 -68.11
C ALA A 61 51.62 85.73 -66.80
N VAL A 62 51.42 84.40 -66.82
CA VAL A 62 51.62 83.53 -65.63
C VAL A 62 52.99 82.88 -65.73
N ASP A 63 53.86 83.18 -64.77
CA ASP A 63 55.19 82.56 -64.68
C ASP A 63 55.16 81.29 -63.82
N PHE A 64 55.46 80.15 -64.45
CA PHE A 64 55.59 78.87 -63.75
C PHE A 64 56.91 78.74 -62.97
N SER A 65 57.82 79.73 -63.03
CA SER A 65 58.97 79.81 -62.10
C SER A 65 58.54 80.10 -60.65
N GLU A 66 57.30 80.56 -60.43
CA GLU A 66 56.68 80.67 -59.10
C GLU A 66 56.01 79.36 -58.62
N LEU A 67 56.11 78.25 -59.38
CA LEU A 67 55.75 76.92 -58.85
C LEU A 67 56.72 76.53 -57.71
N PRO A 68 56.22 75.87 -56.64
CA PRO A 68 57.04 75.58 -55.47
C PRO A 68 58.18 74.59 -55.80
N ASP A 69 59.37 74.87 -55.27
CA ASP A 69 60.49 73.94 -55.27
C ASP A 69 60.15 72.67 -54.46
N ILE A 70 60.43 71.53 -55.09
CA ILE A 70 60.27 70.19 -54.53
C ILE A 70 61.49 69.29 -54.80
N ASP A 71 62.54 69.79 -55.47
CA ASP A 71 63.79 69.01 -55.65
C ASP A 71 64.55 68.90 -54.31
N GLY A 72 64.34 69.86 -53.39
CA GLY A 72 64.68 69.73 -51.97
C GLY A 72 63.96 68.57 -51.24
N LEU A 73 62.92 67.98 -51.84
CA LEU A 73 62.24 66.76 -51.39
C LEU A 73 62.70 65.50 -52.17
N GLY A 74 63.70 65.63 -53.05
CA GLY A 74 64.18 64.55 -53.94
C GLY A 74 63.30 64.32 -55.16
N LEU A 75 62.43 65.28 -55.49
CA LEU A 75 61.36 65.17 -56.47
C LEU A 75 61.42 66.32 -57.49
N ALA A 76 61.78 66.03 -58.74
CA ALA A 76 61.86 67.04 -59.80
C ALA A 76 60.52 67.23 -60.52
N TRP A 77 60.20 68.48 -60.90
CA TRP A 77 59.13 68.76 -61.86
C TRP A 77 59.55 68.28 -63.27
N ASN A 78 58.77 67.39 -63.88
CA ASN A 78 59.01 66.94 -65.25
C ASN A 78 58.45 67.96 -66.27
N LEU A 79 59.13 69.10 -66.39
CA LEU A 79 58.72 70.25 -67.22
C LEU A 79 58.68 69.99 -68.73
N ASN A 80 59.14 68.82 -69.22
CA ASN A 80 59.25 68.51 -70.64
C ASN A 80 57.91 68.49 -71.42
N ASN A 81 56.77 68.53 -70.73
CA ASN A 81 55.44 68.25 -71.29
C ASN A 81 54.42 69.42 -71.20
N PHE A 82 54.83 70.65 -70.87
CA PHE A 82 53.88 71.78 -70.71
C PHE A 82 53.82 72.77 -71.88
N THR A 83 52.60 73.18 -72.22
CA THR A 83 52.26 74.20 -73.25
C THR A 83 50.92 74.88 -72.85
N THR A 84 50.24 75.59 -73.76
CA THR A 84 48.89 76.15 -73.56
C THR A 84 47.80 75.13 -73.16
N THR A 85 48.11 73.83 -73.19
CA THR A 85 47.20 72.72 -72.88
C THR A 85 47.89 71.59 -72.07
N GLY A 86 48.96 71.92 -71.32
CA GLY A 86 49.87 70.93 -70.71
C GLY A 86 49.41 70.23 -69.42
N GLU A 87 50.21 69.25 -68.99
CA GLU A 87 50.12 68.58 -67.66
C GLU A 87 51.43 68.74 -66.87
N ILE A 88 51.33 69.12 -65.59
CA ILE A 88 52.43 69.24 -64.63
C ILE A 88 52.53 67.94 -63.81
N GLY A 89 53.74 67.39 -63.64
CA GLY A 89 53.96 66.11 -62.96
C GLY A 89 55.36 65.98 -62.34
N ILE A 90 55.52 65.02 -61.42
CA ILE A 90 56.63 64.93 -60.46
C ILE A 90 57.39 63.60 -60.63
N VAL A 91 58.72 63.59 -60.58
CA VAL A 91 59.56 62.37 -60.75
C VAL A 91 60.74 62.30 -59.77
N SER A 92 61.13 61.08 -59.39
CA SER A 92 62.30 60.81 -58.52
C SER A 92 63.62 60.81 -59.31
N SER A 93 64.68 61.34 -58.71
CA SER A 93 66.05 61.29 -59.26
C SER A 93 66.83 60.01 -58.91
N ALA A 94 66.46 59.31 -57.83
CA ALA A 94 67.11 58.08 -57.37
C ALA A 94 66.71 56.84 -58.18
N LEU A 95 67.61 55.85 -58.30
CA LEU A 95 67.27 54.53 -58.83
C LEU A 95 66.20 53.86 -57.97
N GLN A 96 65.13 53.39 -58.60
CA GLN A 96 64.09 52.58 -57.95
C GLN A 96 63.98 51.22 -58.65
N ILE A 97 63.87 50.15 -57.87
CA ILE A 97 63.82 48.77 -58.36
C ILE A 97 62.58 48.09 -57.80
N THR A 98 61.61 47.80 -58.67
CA THR A 98 60.58 46.81 -58.37
C THR A 98 61.21 45.43 -58.52
N GLY A 99 61.44 44.75 -57.39
CA GLY A 99 62.06 43.44 -57.39
C GLY A 99 61.10 42.29 -57.69
N PRO A 100 61.61 41.03 -57.71
CA PRO A 100 60.81 39.86 -58.03
C PRO A 100 59.79 39.52 -56.92
N THR A 101 58.73 38.82 -57.30
CA THR A 101 57.74 38.21 -56.40
C THR A 101 58.09 36.75 -56.09
N SER A 102 57.80 36.29 -54.87
CA SER A 102 57.90 34.86 -54.51
C SER A 102 56.91 34.00 -55.28
N LEU A 103 57.26 32.73 -55.50
CA LEU A 103 56.48 31.76 -56.25
C LEU A 103 56.38 30.44 -55.47
N VAL A 104 55.20 29.82 -55.53
CA VAL A 104 55.00 28.40 -55.17
C VAL A 104 54.56 27.70 -56.43
N VAL A 105 55.18 26.57 -56.77
CA VAL A 105 54.91 25.82 -58.00
C VAL A 105 54.81 24.31 -57.71
N ILE A 106 54.26 23.55 -58.65
CA ILE A 106 54.33 22.07 -58.62
C ILE A 106 55.63 21.59 -59.29
N PRO A 107 56.16 20.40 -58.95
CA PRO A 107 57.35 19.86 -59.59
C PRO A 107 57.26 19.86 -61.12
N GLY A 108 58.31 20.38 -61.78
CA GLY A 108 58.42 20.46 -63.23
C GLY A 108 57.79 21.70 -63.89
N ALA A 109 57.07 22.55 -63.14
CA ALA A 109 56.53 23.80 -63.69
C ALA A 109 57.59 24.91 -63.78
N PRO A 110 57.50 25.85 -64.76
CA PRO A 110 58.46 26.95 -64.88
C PRO A 110 58.24 28.02 -63.81
N ALA A 111 59.35 28.56 -63.27
CA ALA A 111 59.36 29.70 -62.36
C ALA A 111 60.10 30.88 -63.01
N VAL A 112 59.48 32.06 -63.04
CA VAL A 112 59.99 33.25 -63.73
C VAL A 112 60.06 34.43 -62.76
N PHE A 113 61.25 34.99 -62.59
CA PHE A 113 61.50 36.17 -61.77
C PHE A 113 61.84 37.36 -62.66
N THR A 114 61.25 38.52 -62.39
CA THR A 114 61.45 39.76 -63.16
C THR A 114 61.84 40.91 -62.24
N VAL A 115 62.61 41.87 -62.75
CA VAL A 115 62.82 43.18 -62.14
C VAL A 115 62.48 44.31 -63.09
N VAL A 116 61.90 45.39 -62.56
CA VAL A 116 61.64 46.63 -63.30
C VAL A 116 62.40 47.76 -62.62
N ALA A 117 63.23 48.46 -63.37
CA ALA A 117 64.07 49.56 -62.90
C ALA A 117 63.62 50.89 -63.50
N THR A 118 63.55 51.94 -62.67
CA THR A 118 63.27 53.31 -63.09
C THR A 118 64.31 54.26 -62.50
N GLY A 119 64.76 55.22 -63.31
CA GLY A 119 65.91 56.07 -63.02
C GLY A 119 66.42 56.71 -64.31
N LYS A 120 67.67 57.17 -64.32
CA LYS A 120 68.28 57.94 -65.41
C LYS A 120 68.70 57.08 -66.61
N GLY A 121 69.14 55.85 -66.36
CA GLY A 121 69.64 54.90 -67.37
C GLY A 121 70.95 55.31 -68.06
N PRO A 122 71.49 54.48 -68.98
CA PRO A 122 71.07 53.09 -69.25
C PRO A 122 71.35 52.17 -68.04
N PHE A 123 70.67 51.02 -67.99
CA PHE A 123 70.75 50.09 -66.85
C PHE A 123 71.58 48.84 -67.14
N THR A 124 72.18 48.27 -66.10
CA THR A 124 72.81 46.93 -66.10
C THR A 124 72.13 46.03 -65.06
N TYR A 125 72.17 44.70 -65.27
CA TYR A 125 71.54 43.70 -64.41
C TYR A 125 72.52 42.54 -64.10
N GLN A 126 72.38 41.92 -62.93
CA GLN A 126 73.06 40.67 -62.55
C GLN A 126 72.21 39.90 -61.53
N TRP A 127 71.63 38.77 -61.93
CA TRP A 127 70.85 37.93 -61.02
C TRP A 127 71.71 37.14 -60.03
N ARG A 128 71.12 36.79 -58.88
CA ARG A 128 71.75 36.07 -57.77
C ARG A 128 70.79 35.06 -57.14
N LYS A 129 71.24 33.82 -56.92
CA LYS A 129 70.56 32.81 -56.08
C LYS A 129 71.30 32.73 -54.73
N ASN A 130 70.57 32.82 -53.62
CA ASN A 130 71.13 32.76 -52.26
C ASN A 130 72.34 33.70 -52.04
N GLY A 131 72.28 34.89 -52.65
CA GLY A 131 73.34 35.90 -52.64
C GLY A 131 74.47 35.70 -53.66
N ALA A 132 74.68 34.49 -54.17
CA ALA A 132 75.71 34.19 -55.18
C ALA A 132 75.24 34.57 -56.60
N ALA A 133 76.10 35.20 -57.39
CA ALA A 133 75.79 35.62 -58.76
C ALA A 133 75.58 34.42 -59.70
N ILE A 134 74.55 34.50 -60.54
CA ILE A 134 74.23 33.50 -61.57
C ILE A 134 74.94 33.91 -62.86
N THR A 135 75.87 33.10 -63.33
CA THR A 135 76.73 33.43 -64.49
C THR A 135 75.92 33.53 -65.78
N GLY A 136 75.95 34.71 -66.41
CA GLY A 136 75.28 34.97 -67.69
C GLY A 136 73.91 35.65 -67.58
N GLU A 137 73.27 35.59 -66.41
CA GLU A 137 71.93 36.12 -66.16
C GLU A 137 71.95 37.65 -65.94
N ASN A 138 72.16 38.37 -67.04
CA ASN A 138 72.40 39.81 -67.10
C ASN A 138 71.22 40.59 -67.71
N GLY A 139 70.03 39.99 -67.78
CA GLY A 139 68.79 40.62 -68.25
C GLY A 139 67.83 40.99 -67.10
N PRO A 140 66.73 41.72 -67.39
CA PRO A 140 65.71 42.06 -66.39
C PRO A 140 64.84 40.86 -65.95
N THR A 141 65.07 39.67 -66.50
CA THR A 141 64.30 38.45 -66.23
C THR A 141 65.24 37.27 -66.02
N LEU A 142 64.89 36.39 -65.09
CA LEU A 142 65.49 35.08 -64.84
C LEU A 142 64.40 34.00 -64.97
N THR A 143 64.69 32.93 -65.70
CA THR A 143 63.72 31.85 -65.96
C THR A 143 64.28 30.48 -65.61
N ILE A 144 63.63 29.80 -64.66
CA ILE A 144 63.85 28.39 -64.33
C ILE A 144 62.79 27.60 -65.10
N ALA A 145 63.19 26.88 -66.16
CA ALA A 145 62.23 26.31 -67.11
C ALA A 145 61.41 25.11 -66.58
N SER A 146 61.89 24.45 -65.53
CA SER A 146 61.26 23.28 -64.90
C SER A 146 61.77 23.17 -63.46
N ALA A 147 61.05 23.74 -62.50
CA ALA A 147 61.47 23.82 -61.11
C ALA A 147 61.47 22.44 -60.42
N THR A 148 62.51 22.20 -59.64
CA THR A 148 62.68 21.05 -58.73
C THR A 148 62.86 21.54 -57.29
N GLU A 149 62.83 20.65 -56.30
CA GLU A 149 63.17 20.99 -54.91
C GLU A 149 64.58 21.62 -54.79
N GLY A 150 65.52 21.26 -55.68
CA GLY A 150 66.85 21.89 -55.75
C GLY A 150 66.85 23.33 -56.28
N ASP A 151 65.77 23.74 -56.95
CA ASP A 151 65.56 25.11 -57.41
C ASP A 151 65.00 26.02 -56.31
N GLU A 152 64.56 25.48 -55.17
CA GLU A 152 64.14 26.28 -54.02
C GLU A 152 65.24 27.22 -53.49
N GLY A 153 64.79 28.26 -52.78
CA GLY A 153 65.65 29.27 -52.18
C GLY A 153 65.32 30.68 -52.64
N SER A 154 66.29 31.57 -52.47
CA SER A 154 66.11 33.02 -52.54
C SER A 154 66.74 33.66 -53.76
N TYR A 155 66.03 34.58 -54.41
CA TYR A 155 66.41 35.18 -55.70
C TYR A 155 66.34 36.71 -55.66
N SER A 156 67.40 37.38 -56.12
CA SER A 156 67.44 38.85 -56.26
C SER A 156 68.30 39.27 -57.45
N CYS A 157 68.09 40.46 -57.99
CA CYS A 157 68.92 41.05 -59.04
C CYS A 157 69.69 42.26 -58.50
N LEU A 158 70.94 42.45 -58.91
CA LEU A 158 71.64 43.73 -58.75
C LEU A 158 71.37 44.58 -59.99
N VAL A 159 70.97 45.83 -59.81
CA VAL A 159 70.75 46.79 -60.91
C VAL A 159 71.74 47.94 -60.79
N GLY A 160 72.29 48.42 -61.92
CA GLY A 160 73.18 49.57 -61.98
C GLY A 160 72.65 50.68 -62.87
N GLN A 161 72.92 51.94 -62.51
CA GLN A 161 72.86 53.13 -63.37
C GLN A 161 74.16 53.94 -63.23
N PRO A 162 74.44 54.96 -64.07
CA PRO A 162 75.69 55.72 -63.97
C PRO A 162 75.88 56.41 -62.61
N GLY A 163 76.78 55.88 -61.79
CA GLY A 163 77.11 56.40 -60.45
C GLY A 163 76.43 55.67 -59.27
N GLU A 164 75.51 54.74 -59.52
CA GLU A 164 74.71 54.09 -58.47
C GLU A 164 74.42 52.62 -58.82
N SER A 165 74.49 51.71 -57.85
CA SER A 165 74.02 50.33 -58.03
C SER A 165 73.41 49.78 -56.75
N LEU A 166 72.23 49.19 -56.88
CA LEU A 166 71.40 48.74 -55.76
C LEU A 166 70.87 47.31 -56.00
N PRO A 167 70.66 46.53 -54.93
CA PRO A 167 69.96 45.24 -55.02
C PRO A 167 68.44 45.44 -55.10
N SER A 168 67.75 44.54 -55.78
CA SER A 168 66.30 44.37 -55.68
C SER A 168 65.89 43.81 -54.31
N SER A 169 64.57 43.81 -54.03
CA SER A 169 64.00 42.89 -53.04
C SER A 169 64.31 41.42 -53.38
N THR A 170 64.07 40.52 -52.42
CA THR A 170 64.33 39.09 -52.59
C THR A 170 63.02 38.31 -52.69
N ALA A 171 62.90 37.48 -53.71
CA ALA A 171 61.83 36.50 -53.88
C ALA A 171 62.26 35.12 -53.37
N THR A 172 61.29 34.25 -53.09
CA THR A 172 61.52 32.84 -52.73
C THR A 172 60.81 31.90 -53.70
N LEU A 173 61.42 30.75 -54.00
CA LEU A 173 60.79 29.63 -54.70
C LEU A 173 60.53 28.48 -53.73
N ILE A 174 59.32 27.92 -53.78
CA ILE A 174 58.89 26.70 -53.07
C ILE A 174 58.24 25.74 -54.07
N VAL A 175 58.43 24.43 -53.90
CA VAL A 175 57.87 23.37 -54.76
C VAL A 175 57.03 22.40 -53.91
N SER A 176 55.82 22.02 -54.33
CA SER A 176 54.92 21.19 -53.52
C SER A 176 53.93 20.30 -54.30
N ASP A 177 53.53 19.18 -53.69
CA ASP A 177 52.71 18.11 -54.31
C ASP A 177 51.19 18.31 -54.17
N PRO A 178 50.38 17.85 -55.16
CA PRO A 178 48.92 17.94 -55.15
C PRO A 178 48.23 16.87 -54.29
N LEU A 179 46.94 17.08 -53.97
CA LEU A 179 46.08 16.09 -53.31
C LEU A 179 45.81 14.86 -54.17
N SER A 180 45.65 13.70 -53.53
CA SER A 180 45.32 12.43 -54.20
C SER A 180 44.44 11.50 -53.33
N ASN A 181 43.97 10.40 -53.91
CA ASN A 181 43.35 9.27 -53.20
C ASN A 181 42.17 9.64 -52.26
N ALA A 182 41.26 10.50 -52.71
CA ALA A 182 40.04 10.80 -51.97
C ALA A 182 39.05 9.62 -52.00
N VAL A 183 38.64 9.14 -50.83
CA VAL A 183 37.77 7.96 -50.65
C VAL A 183 36.64 8.29 -49.67
N ALA A 184 35.44 7.78 -49.93
CA ALA A 184 34.26 7.86 -49.07
C ALA A 184 33.58 6.49 -48.91
N VAL A 185 33.06 6.19 -47.71
CA VAL A 185 32.41 4.91 -47.37
C VAL A 185 31.17 5.08 -46.49
N GLN A 186 30.26 4.11 -46.52
CA GLN A 186 29.07 4.01 -45.64
C GLN A 186 29.34 3.10 -44.44
N THR A 187 28.90 3.53 -43.25
CA THR A 187 28.84 2.73 -42.02
C THR A 187 27.42 2.72 -41.44
N PRO A 188 26.82 1.56 -41.11
CA PRO A 188 27.29 0.20 -41.39
C PRO A 188 27.33 -0.11 -42.89
N ALA A 189 28.23 -1.01 -43.30
CA ALA A 189 28.29 -1.48 -44.69
C ALA A 189 27.19 -2.53 -44.96
N GLY A 190 26.53 -2.42 -46.12
CA GLY A 190 25.43 -3.31 -46.54
C GLY A 190 24.14 -2.55 -46.88
N PRO A 191 23.06 -3.25 -47.23
CA PRO A 191 21.77 -2.63 -47.53
C PRO A 191 21.19 -2.01 -46.27
N ALA A 192 20.85 -0.72 -46.34
CA ALA A 192 20.18 -0.03 -45.25
C ALA A 192 18.66 -0.19 -45.39
N PHE A 193 17.92 -0.13 -44.28
CA PHE A 193 16.46 -0.21 -44.30
C PHE A 193 15.82 1.06 -43.75
N ILE A 194 14.57 1.31 -44.15
CA ILE A 194 13.80 2.46 -43.67
C ILE A 194 13.75 2.52 -42.13
N GLY A 195 14.22 3.63 -41.57
CA GLY A 195 14.35 3.87 -40.13
C GLY A 195 15.71 3.50 -39.51
N ASP A 196 16.67 2.96 -40.28
CA ASP A 196 18.03 2.74 -39.80
C ASP A 196 18.84 4.06 -39.74
N ASN A 197 19.92 4.10 -38.97
CA ASN A 197 20.85 5.22 -38.93
C ASN A 197 22.17 4.82 -39.62
N ILE A 198 22.67 5.65 -40.53
CA ILE A 198 23.95 5.43 -41.22
C ILE A 198 24.81 6.70 -41.20
N THR A 199 26.12 6.53 -41.30
CA THR A 199 27.12 7.61 -41.39
C THR A 199 27.95 7.39 -42.65
N LEU A 200 28.18 8.45 -43.42
CA LEU A 200 29.18 8.48 -44.48
C LEU A 200 30.46 9.14 -43.96
N SER A 201 31.64 8.63 -44.33
CA SER A 201 32.93 9.12 -43.84
C SER A 201 33.99 9.13 -44.94
N ALA A 202 34.89 10.13 -44.95
CA ALA A 202 35.86 10.30 -46.03
C ALA A 202 37.30 10.61 -45.58
N THR A 203 38.26 10.25 -46.46
CA THR A 203 39.71 10.38 -46.28
C THR A 203 40.38 10.88 -47.57
N VAL A 204 41.58 11.49 -47.48
CA VAL A 204 42.38 11.96 -48.63
C VAL A 204 43.87 11.91 -48.27
N ASP A 205 44.74 11.76 -49.28
CA ASP A 205 46.20 11.83 -49.12
C ASP A 205 46.74 13.18 -49.63
N GLY A 206 47.58 13.86 -48.84
CA GLY A 206 48.24 15.11 -49.19
C GLY A 206 48.46 16.06 -48.00
N PRO A 207 49.02 17.26 -48.22
CA PRO A 207 49.24 18.23 -47.15
C PRO A 207 47.95 18.96 -46.75
N GLY A 208 47.62 18.94 -45.46
CA GLY A 208 46.50 19.72 -44.88
C GLY A 208 46.85 21.21 -44.64
N PRO A 209 45.91 22.02 -44.14
CA PRO A 209 44.55 21.64 -43.73
C PRO A 209 43.63 21.33 -44.91
N PHE A 210 42.60 20.52 -44.65
CA PHE A 210 41.57 20.16 -45.63
C PHE A 210 40.24 20.86 -45.32
N THR A 211 39.46 21.14 -46.36
CA THR A 211 38.02 21.47 -46.26
C THR A 211 37.20 20.48 -47.09
N TYR A 212 35.98 20.18 -46.64
CA TYR A 212 35.09 19.20 -47.25
C TYR A 212 33.80 19.88 -47.73
N GLN A 213 33.15 19.30 -48.74
CA GLN A 213 31.77 19.63 -49.11
C GLN A 213 31.07 18.38 -49.66
N TRP A 214 30.16 17.80 -48.87
CA TRP A 214 29.35 16.65 -49.31
C TRP A 214 28.27 17.06 -50.31
N SER A 215 27.91 16.13 -51.19
CA SER A 215 26.90 16.29 -52.24
C SER A 215 25.96 15.08 -52.28
N LYS A 216 24.68 15.31 -52.59
CA LYS A 216 23.65 14.29 -52.83
C LYS A 216 23.17 14.41 -54.28
N ASN A 217 23.29 13.34 -55.07
CA ASN A 217 23.06 13.32 -56.52
C ASN A 217 23.76 14.49 -57.24
N GLY A 218 25.03 14.75 -56.88
CA GLY A 218 25.85 15.85 -57.41
C GLY A 218 25.48 17.27 -56.95
N THR A 219 24.45 17.43 -56.10
CA THR A 219 24.07 18.74 -55.53
C THR A 219 24.69 18.92 -54.14
N PRO A 220 25.46 20.00 -53.87
CA PRO A 220 26.05 20.25 -52.56
C PRO A 220 25.01 20.32 -51.42
N ILE A 221 25.29 19.64 -50.31
CA ILE A 221 24.45 19.63 -49.12
C ILE A 221 24.87 20.80 -48.22
N PHE A 222 23.96 21.74 -47.98
CA PHE A 222 24.25 22.93 -47.18
C PHE A 222 24.69 22.56 -45.75
N GLY A 223 25.85 23.08 -45.33
CA GLY A 223 26.42 22.85 -44.00
C GLY A 223 27.17 21.51 -43.82
N ALA A 224 27.13 20.60 -44.81
CA ALA A 224 27.86 19.33 -44.74
C ALA A 224 29.33 19.50 -45.16
N VAL A 225 30.10 20.18 -44.30
CA VAL A 225 31.50 20.58 -44.54
C VAL A 225 32.53 19.83 -43.68
N GLU A 226 32.08 18.81 -42.96
CA GLU A 226 32.90 17.93 -42.12
C GLU A 226 33.37 16.68 -42.87
N ALA A 227 34.36 15.97 -42.32
CA ALA A 227 34.84 14.69 -42.86
C ALA A 227 33.79 13.54 -42.80
N THR A 228 32.64 13.77 -42.16
CA THR A 228 31.53 12.82 -42.01
C THR A 228 30.17 13.46 -42.26
N LEU A 229 29.21 12.66 -42.73
CA LEU A 229 27.81 13.03 -42.92
C LEU A 229 26.90 11.97 -42.27
N ASP A 230 26.21 12.34 -41.19
CA ASP A 230 25.24 11.47 -40.52
C ASP A 230 23.84 11.56 -41.15
N LEU A 231 23.23 10.40 -41.40
CA LEU A 231 21.88 10.24 -41.93
C LEU A 231 21.06 9.40 -40.92
N PRO A 232 20.43 10.05 -39.91
CA PRO A 232 19.65 9.34 -38.89
C PRO A 232 18.24 8.98 -39.38
N SER A 233 17.80 7.76 -39.06
CA SER A 233 16.45 7.24 -39.30
C SER A 233 15.97 7.40 -40.76
N ILE A 234 16.81 6.93 -41.69
CA ILE A 234 16.72 7.16 -43.14
C ILE A 234 15.36 6.79 -43.74
N THR A 235 14.98 7.55 -44.77
CA THR A 235 13.77 7.36 -45.54
C THR A 235 14.09 6.90 -46.98
N ILE A 236 13.08 6.51 -47.76
CA ILE A 236 13.26 6.23 -49.19
C ILE A 236 13.74 7.49 -49.96
N ALA A 237 13.49 8.70 -49.45
CA ALA A 237 14.03 9.94 -50.02
C ALA A 237 15.53 10.16 -49.73
N ASP A 238 16.15 9.30 -48.90
CA ASP A 238 17.57 9.30 -48.59
C ASP A 238 18.37 8.29 -49.41
N ALA A 239 17.69 7.46 -50.20
CA ALA A 239 18.32 6.66 -51.23
C ALA A 239 18.84 7.58 -52.36
N ALA A 240 20.17 7.67 -52.51
CA ALA A 240 20.85 8.57 -53.43
C ALA A 240 22.34 8.22 -53.57
N ASP A 241 22.98 8.79 -54.59
CA ASP A 241 24.43 8.80 -54.74
C ASP A 241 25.03 9.96 -53.94
N TYR A 242 25.95 9.67 -53.02
CA TYR A 242 26.65 10.67 -52.22
C TYR A 242 28.14 10.71 -52.56
N SER A 243 28.75 11.90 -52.57
CA SER A 243 30.19 12.09 -52.73
C SER A 243 30.65 13.35 -51.99
N VAL A 244 31.95 13.51 -51.79
CA VAL A 244 32.53 14.70 -51.15
C VAL A 244 33.67 15.26 -52.01
N VAL A 245 33.73 16.59 -52.13
CA VAL A 245 34.92 17.27 -52.66
C VAL A 245 35.79 17.67 -51.48
N ILE A 246 37.08 17.38 -51.56
CA ILE A 246 38.07 17.67 -50.52
C ILE A 246 39.15 18.58 -51.12
N SER A 247 39.50 19.68 -50.46
CA SER A 247 40.43 20.68 -50.97
C SER A 247 41.38 21.24 -49.93
N ASN A 248 42.51 21.78 -50.40
CA ASN A 248 43.54 22.46 -49.62
C ASN A 248 44.02 23.73 -50.37
N GLY A 249 45.12 24.34 -49.93
CA GLY A 249 45.72 25.51 -50.58
C GLY A 249 46.39 25.25 -51.94
N ILE A 250 46.43 24.01 -52.43
CA ILE A 250 47.08 23.58 -53.68
C ILE A 250 46.03 23.17 -54.73
N GLY A 251 44.92 22.55 -54.31
CA GLY A 251 43.84 22.16 -55.23
C GLY A 251 42.67 21.43 -54.55
N SER A 252 41.84 20.77 -55.37
CA SER A 252 40.64 20.05 -54.94
C SER A 252 40.46 18.74 -55.70
N ILE A 253 40.04 17.69 -55.01
CA ILE A 253 39.79 16.36 -55.58
C ILE A 253 38.44 15.78 -55.07
N PRO A 254 37.59 15.19 -55.93
CA PRO A 254 36.38 14.49 -55.51
C PRO A 254 36.68 13.06 -55.02
N SER A 255 35.91 12.58 -54.05
CA SER A 255 35.90 11.16 -53.64
C SER A 255 35.25 10.25 -54.69
N ASN A 256 35.33 8.93 -54.48
CA ASN A 256 34.36 8.02 -55.07
C ASN A 256 32.92 8.37 -54.63
N THR A 257 31.95 7.91 -55.42
CA THR A 257 30.54 7.89 -55.05
C THR A 257 30.24 6.76 -54.06
N VAL A 258 29.30 7.00 -53.15
CA VAL A 258 28.70 6.02 -52.23
C VAL A 258 27.19 6.01 -52.50
N THR A 259 26.70 4.97 -53.15
CA THR A 259 25.26 4.76 -53.38
C THR A 259 24.62 4.23 -52.10
N VAL A 260 23.65 4.97 -51.55
CA VAL A 260 22.84 4.54 -50.41
C VAL A 260 21.55 3.91 -50.93
N ASP A 261 21.38 2.61 -50.73
CA ASP A 261 20.13 1.88 -51.00
C ASP A 261 19.29 1.74 -49.72
N VAL A 262 17.99 2.07 -49.80
CA VAL A 262 17.05 2.00 -48.66
C VAL A 262 15.89 1.04 -48.93
N LEU A 263 15.90 -0.10 -48.24
CA LEU A 263 14.92 -1.18 -48.41
C LEU A 263 13.74 -1.10 -47.42
N ALA A 264 12.57 -1.56 -47.87
CA ALA A 264 11.32 -1.52 -47.10
C ALA A 264 10.48 -2.83 -47.24
N PRO A 265 10.88 -3.93 -46.57
CA PRO A 265 10.22 -5.22 -46.70
C PRO A 265 8.83 -5.26 -46.04
N ALA A 266 7.83 -5.61 -46.86
CA ALA A 266 6.47 -5.93 -46.42
C ALA A 266 6.42 -7.15 -45.47
N PRO A 267 5.35 -7.34 -44.69
CA PRO A 267 5.28 -8.40 -43.69
C PRO A 267 5.20 -9.79 -44.31
N SER A 268 6.00 -10.72 -43.79
CA SER A 268 5.92 -12.15 -44.11
C SER A 268 5.80 -12.98 -42.83
N ILE A 269 4.87 -13.93 -42.81
CA ILE A 269 4.59 -14.78 -41.64
C ILE A 269 5.46 -16.04 -41.74
N THR A 270 6.32 -16.25 -40.75
CA THR A 270 7.28 -17.36 -40.69
C THR A 270 6.81 -18.50 -39.79
N THR A 271 5.80 -18.28 -38.94
CA THR A 271 5.17 -19.34 -38.14
C THR A 271 3.69 -18.99 -37.89
N PRO A 272 2.72 -19.68 -38.53
CA PRO A 272 1.31 -19.45 -38.31
C PRO A 272 0.82 -20.09 -36.98
N PRO A 273 -0.28 -19.58 -36.39
CA PRO A 273 -0.87 -20.13 -35.17
C PRO A 273 -1.50 -21.51 -35.37
N LEU A 274 -1.33 -22.40 -34.39
CA LEU A 274 -1.80 -23.79 -34.44
C LEU A 274 -3.26 -23.96 -33.96
N SER A 275 -3.96 -24.88 -34.61
CA SER A 275 -5.27 -25.39 -34.20
C SER A 275 -5.21 -26.13 -32.85
N GLN A 276 -6.32 -26.17 -32.10
CA GLN A 276 -6.38 -26.76 -30.76
C GLN A 276 -7.74 -27.42 -30.50
N MET A 277 -7.76 -28.47 -29.67
CA MET A 277 -8.98 -29.06 -29.11
C MET A 277 -8.93 -28.93 -27.59
N LEU A 278 -9.87 -28.16 -27.02
CA LEU A 278 -9.86 -27.74 -25.62
C LEU A 278 -11.14 -28.18 -24.89
N LEU A 279 -11.09 -28.17 -23.57
CA LEU A 279 -12.22 -28.32 -22.67
C LEU A 279 -12.65 -26.98 -22.08
N VAL A 280 -13.91 -26.88 -21.67
CA VAL A 280 -14.44 -25.66 -21.02
C VAL A 280 -13.70 -25.41 -19.70
N GLY A 281 -12.98 -24.28 -19.64
CA GLY A 281 -12.10 -23.91 -18.54
C GLY A 281 -10.62 -23.87 -18.91
N ASP A 282 -10.19 -24.51 -20.00
CA ASP A 282 -8.79 -24.51 -20.44
C ASP A 282 -8.33 -23.14 -20.96
N ALA A 283 -7.02 -22.91 -20.96
CA ALA A 283 -6.43 -21.71 -21.55
C ALA A 283 -6.22 -21.90 -23.07
N LEU A 284 -6.81 -21.02 -23.88
CA LEU A 284 -6.43 -20.85 -25.29
C LEU A 284 -5.19 -19.95 -25.37
N ALA A 285 -4.19 -20.35 -26.14
CA ALA A 285 -3.04 -19.54 -26.48
C ALA A 285 -2.67 -19.71 -27.96
N LEU A 286 -2.71 -18.61 -28.71
CA LEU A 286 -2.30 -18.52 -30.12
C LEU A 286 -1.13 -17.55 -30.23
N ASN A 287 -0.10 -17.93 -30.97
CA ASN A 287 1.10 -17.13 -31.21
C ASN A 287 1.38 -17.09 -32.71
N ILE A 288 1.95 -15.99 -33.21
CA ILE A 288 2.38 -15.85 -34.61
C ILE A 288 3.77 -15.22 -34.68
N THR A 289 4.62 -15.71 -35.59
CA THR A 289 5.93 -15.13 -35.87
C THR A 289 5.94 -14.54 -37.29
N ALA A 290 6.45 -13.32 -37.44
CA ALA A 290 6.53 -12.61 -38.71
C ALA A 290 7.75 -11.67 -38.79
N VAL A 291 8.15 -11.33 -40.01
CA VAL A 291 9.30 -10.45 -40.33
C VAL A 291 8.89 -9.31 -41.26
N GLY A 292 9.55 -8.15 -41.16
CA GLY A 292 9.34 -6.98 -42.02
C GLY A 292 9.81 -5.67 -41.36
N LYS A 293 9.98 -4.60 -42.14
CA LYS A 293 10.33 -3.23 -41.69
C LYS A 293 9.52 -2.20 -42.50
N PRO A 294 9.04 -1.10 -41.89
CA PRO A 294 9.15 -0.73 -40.47
C PRO A 294 8.18 -1.55 -39.60
N THR A 295 8.08 -1.19 -38.32
CA THR A 295 7.38 -1.89 -37.24
C THR A 295 6.05 -2.54 -37.63
N LEU A 296 5.95 -3.85 -37.39
CA LEU A 296 4.78 -4.66 -37.67
C LEU A 296 3.61 -4.33 -36.72
N LYS A 297 2.39 -4.36 -37.25
CA LYS A 297 1.12 -4.20 -36.54
C LYS A 297 0.27 -5.44 -36.72
N TYR A 298 -0.23 -6.00 -35.61
CA TYR A 298 -1.01 -7.22 -35.58
C TYR A 298 -2.50 -6.91 -35.36
N GLN A 299 -3.39 -7.75 -35.91
CA GLN A 299 -4.82 -7.75 -35.59
C GLN A 299 -5.36 -9.18 -35.70
N TRP A 300 -5.71 -9.77 -34.56
CA TRP A 300 -6.34 -11.08 -34.51
C TRP A 300 -7.80 -11.02 -34.99
N LYS A 301 -8.22 -12.07 -35.68
CA LYS A 301 -9.57 -12.28 -36.19
C LYS A 301 -10.12 -13.61 -35.71
N LYS A 302 -11.42 -13.65 -35.47
CA LYS A 302 -12.22 -14.86 -35.26
C LYS A 302 -13.35 -14.88 -36.28
N ASN A 303 -13.52 -15.99 -37.00
CA ASN A 303 -14.54 -16.16 -38.04
C ASN A 303 -14.56 -14.95 -39.00
N ASN A 304 -13.37 -14.52 -39.43
CA ASN A 304 -13.05 -13.31 -40.21
C ASN A 304 -13.35 -11.93 -39.56
N ALA A 305 -14.05 -11.86 -38.43
CA ALA A 305 -14.27 -10.61 -37.69
C ALA A 305 -13.09 -10.25 -36.77
N SER A 306 -12.67 -8.98 -36.74
CA SER A 306 -11.57 -8.50 -35.89
C SER A 306 -11.91 -8.57 -34.40
N ILE A 307 -11.01 -9.11 -33.58
CA ILE A 307 -11.15 -9.18 -32.13
C ILE A 307 -10.66 -7.84 -31.54
N ALA A 308 -11.53 -7.16 -30.80
CA ALA A 308 -11.22 -5.84 -30.23
C ALA A 308 -9.98 -5.89 -29.32
N ARG A 309 -9.03 -4.96 -29.53
CA ARG A 309 -7.78 -4.79 -28.76
C ARG A 309 -6.78 -5.97 -28.83
N ALA A 310 -7.05 -7.00 -29.64
CA ALA A 310 -6.13 -8.11 -29.86
C ALA A 310 -5.09 -7.75 -30.94
N THR A 311 -4.10 -6.94 -30.57
CA THR A 311 -3.13 -6.32 -31.50
C THR A 311 -1.67 -6.66 -31.19
N ALA A 312 -1.43 -7.79 -30.53
CA ALA A 312 -0.09 -8.35 -30.28
C ALA A 312 0.20 -9.53 -31.23
N ASP A 313 1.45 -10.00 -31.22
CA ASP A 313 1.92 -11.27 -31.81
C ASP A 313 1.29 -12.53 -31.18
N SER A 314 0.49 -12.34 -30.13
CA SER A 314 -0.15 -13.40 -29.36
C SER A 314 -1.59 -13.03 -28.99
N TYR A 315 -2.43 -14.04 -28.84
CA TYR A 315 -3.81 -13.90 -28.36
C TYR A 315 -4.17 -15.10 -27.47
N GLY A 316 -4.74 -14.83 -26.30
CA GLY A 316 -5.14 -15.87 -25.36
C GLY A 316 -6.45 -15.59 -24.64
N VAL A 317 -7.05 -16.66 -24.13
CA VAL A 317 -8.24 -16.63 -23.29
C VAL A 317 -8.00 -17.58 -22.12
N ALA A 318 -7.89 -17.05 -20.90
CA ALA A 318 -7.43 -17.80 -19.73
C ALA A 318 -8.35 -18.96 -19.31
N ALA A 319 -9.63 -18.91 -19.66
CA ALA A 319 -10.59 -20.00 -19.48
C ALA A 319 -11.62 -19.97 -20.62
N VAL A 320 -11.57 -20.95 -21.53
CA VAL A 320 -12.47 -20.98 -22.70
C VAL A 320 -13.88 -21.47 -22.37
N THR A 321 -14.84 -20.97 -23.13
CA THR A 321 -16.21 -21.49 -23.25
C THR A 321 -16.44 -22.00 -24.67
N THR A 322 -17.56 -22.68 -24.92
CA THR A 322 -17.94 -23.05 -26.29
C THR A 322 -18.20 -21.85 -27.21
N ALA A 323 -18.40 -20.64 -26.68
CA ALA A 323 -18.44 -19.41 -27.47
C ALA A 323 -17.05 -18.95 -27.95
N ASN A 324 -15.96 -19.52 -27.43
CA ASN A 324 -14.59 -19.26 -27.88
C ASN A 324 -14.16 -20.12 -29.08
N ALA A 325 -14.82 -21.24 -29.35
CA ALA A 325 -14.55 -22.07 -30.54
C ALA A 325 -14.80 -21.35 -31.88
N GLY A 326 -14.06 -21.71 -32.94
CA GLY A 326 -14.17 -21.13 -34.28
C GLY A 326 -12.84 -21.14 -35.04
N ALA A 327 -12.81 -20.53 -36.23
CA ALA A 327 -11.61 -20.35 -37.02
C ALA A 327 -10.91 -19.03 -36.64
N TYR A 328 -9.60 -19.06 -36.38
CA TYR A 328 -8.80 -17.91 -36.00
C TYR A 328 -7.74 -17.59 -37.06
N ALA A 329 -7.37 -16.31 -37.14
CA ALA A 329 -6.26 -15.82 -37.94
C ALA A 329 -5.65 -14.57 -37.30
N CYS A 330 -4.41 -14.23 -37.66
CA CYS A 330 -3.83 -12.91 -37.39
C CYS A 330 -3.45 -12.22 -38.70
N LEU A 331 -3.83 -10.95 -38.83
CA LEU A 331 -3.40 -10.06 -39.91
C LEU A 331 -2.18 -9.28 -39.42
N VAL A 332 -1.04 -9.46 -40.09
CA VAL A 332 0.21 -8.73 -39.84
C VAL A 332 0.38 -7.67 -40.93
N SER A 333 0.64 -6.42 -40.55
CA SER A 333 0.65 -5.28 -41.48
C SER A 333 1.76 -4.27 -41.18
N ASN A 334 2.29 -3.61 -42.21
CA ASN A 334 3.09 -2.38 -42.08
C ASN A 334 2.72 -1.41 -43.23
N SER A 335 3.48 -0.34 -43.43
CA SER A 335 3.20 0.65 -44.50
C SER A 335 3.40 0.14 -45.93
N PHE A 336 4.00 -1.04 -46.12
CA PHE A 336 4.37 -1.60 -47.42
C PHE A 336 3.59 -2.88 -47.78
N GLY A 337 2.74 -3.39 -46.88
CA GLY A 337 1.85 -4.51 -47.17
C GLY A 337 1.22 -5.14 -45.94
N ALA A 338 0.48 -6.23 -46.16
CA ALA A 338 -0.07 -7.06 -45.09
C ALA A 338 -0.16 -8.53 -45.52
N ALA A 339 0.05 -9.42 -44.55
CA ALA A 339 -0.12 -10.87 -44.68
C ALA A 339 -1.15 -11.37 -43.66
N LEU A 340 -1.99 -12.32 -44.07
CA LEU A 340 -2.93 -13.02 -43.19
C LEU A 340 -2.39 -14.43 -42.93
N SER A 341 -2.49 -14.92 -41.70
CA SER A 341 -2.05 -16.28 -41.37
C SER A 341 -2.88 -17.34 -42.09
N ASP A 342 -2.18 -18.25 -42.75
CA ASP A 342 -2.71 -19.44 -43.42
C ASP A 342 -1.83 -20.65 -43.00
N PRO A 343 -2.40 -21.81 -42.62
CA PRO A 343 -3.82 -22.11 -42.47
C PRO A 343 -4.52 -21.34 -41.33
N LEU A 344 -5.85 -21.31 -41.37
CA LEU A 344 -6.70 -20.81 -40.28
C LEU A 344 -6.72 -21.79 -39.10
N SER A 345 -6.34 -21.34 -37.90
CA SER A 345 -6.35 -22.19 -36.69
C SER A 345 -7.79 -22.56 -36.31
N GLN A 346 -8.14 -23.85 -36.38
CA GLN A 346 -9.44 -24.36 -35.94
C GLN A 346 -9.42 -24.64 -34.44
N ILE A 347 -10.18 -23.86 -33.68
CA ILE A 347 -10.30 -24.03 -32.23
C ILE A 347 -11.62 -24.73 -31.91
N GLY A 348 -11.52 -25.97 -31.47
CA GLY A 348 -12.62 -26.75 -30.92
C GLY A 348 -12.67 -26.64 -29.40
N VAL A 349 -13.88 -26.53 -28.82
CA VAL A 349 -14.08 -26.51 -27.36
C VAL A 349 -15.24 -27.43 -26.99
N ALA A 350 -15.04 -28.34 -26.04
CA ALA A 350 -16.04 -29.29 -25.57
C ALA A 350 -16.30 -29.21 -24.04
N ASP A 351 -17.54 -29.50 -23.63
CA ASP A 351 -17.99 -29.40 -22.25
C ASP A 351 -17.86 -30.74 -21.51
N ASN A 352 -16.84 -30.84 -20.65
CA ASN A 352 -16.57 -32.00 -19.79
C ASN A 352 -17.30 -31.95 -18.44
N ARG A 353 -18.04 -30.89 -18.13
CA ARG A 353 -18.63 -30.69 -16.79
C ARG A 353 -19.58 -31.87 -16.45
N PRO A 354 -19.41 -32.54 -15.29
CA PRO A 354 -20.17 -33.74 -14.96
C PRO A 354 -21.69 -33.51 -15.02
N GLN A 355 -22.38 -34.25 -15.88
CA GLN A 355 -23.84 -34.13 -15.99
C GLN A 355 -24.55 -34.90 -14.85
N PRO A 356 -25.63 -34.37 -14.27
CA PRO A 356 -26.41 -35.07 -13.25
C PRO A 356 -26.87 -36.45 -13.72
N GLY A 357 -26.57 -37.47 -12.91
CA GLY A 357 -26.89 -38.87 -13.21
C GLY A 357 -28.37 -39.11 -13.48
N LEU A 358 -28.68 -40.07 -14.35
CA LEU A 358 -30.03 -40.46 -14.72
C LEU A 358 -30.43 -41.76 -14.05
N ILE A 359 -31.48 -41.74 -13.23
CA ILE A 359 -32.09 -42.94 -12.62
C ILE A 359 -33.39 -43.21 -13.37
N LEU A 360 -33.43 -44.26 -14.20
CA LEU A 360 -34.48 -44.50 -15.20
C LEU A 360 -35.06 -45.91 -15.11
N ALA A 361 -36.34 -46.06 -15.44
CA ALA A 361 -36.99 -47.37 -15.46
C ALA A 361 -36.62 -48.17 -16.72
N SER A 362 -36.35 -49.46 -16.60
CA SER A 362 -36.26 -50.37 -17.74
C SER A 362 -37.59 -50.38 -18.52
N GLY A 363 -37.47 -50.36 -19.85
CA GLY A 363 -38.54 -50.11 -20.81
C GLY A 363 -38.59 -48.67 -21.35
N THR A 364 -37.97 -47.70 -20.68
CA THR A 364 -38.00 -46.28 -21.10
C THR A 364 -36.96 -45.95 -22.17
N THR A 365 -37.00 -44.71 -22.68
CA THR A 365 -36.03 -44.14 -23.64
C THR A 365 -35.22 -43.04 -22.95
N THR A 366 -33.93 -42.94 -23.26
CA THR A 366 -33.09 -41.79 -22.85
C THR A 366 -32.40 -41.16 -24.06
N THR A 367 -31.93 -39.93 -23.90
CA THR A 367 -31.09 -39.23 -24.87
C THR A 367 -29.98 -38.47 -24.16
N LEU A 368 -28.75 -38.93 -24.35
CA LEU A 368 -27.53 -38.30 -23.85
C LEU A 368 -27.03 -37.29 -24.90
N LYS A 369 -26.44 -36.18 -24.45
CA LYS A 369 -25.99 -35.09 -25.32
C LYS A 369 -24.63 -34.57 -24.89
N VAL A 370 -23.74 -34.37 -25.85
CA VAL A 370 -22.47 -33.65 -25.67
C VAL A 370 -22.61 -32.23 -26.21
N LEU A 371 -22.06 -31.26 -25.47
CA LEU A 371 -21.99 -29.87 -25.90
C LEU A 371 -20.55 -29.58 -26.33
N ALA A 372 -20.34 -29.32 -27.62
CA ALA A 372 -19.07 -28.87 -28.16
C ALA A 372 -19.30 -27.90 -29.33
N ALA A 373 -18.35 -27.01 -29.58
CA ALA A 373 -18.37 -26.08 -30.70
C ALA A 373 -17.00 -26.05 -31.39
N GLY A 374 -17.00 -25.72 -32.68
CA GLY A 374 -15.82 -25.81 -33.56
C GLY A 374 -16.23 -26.29 -34.95
N ASN A 375 -15.37 -26.09 -35.94
CA ASN A 375 -15.53 -26.62 -37.29
C ASN A 375 -14.93 -28.04 -37.38
N GLY A 376 -15.38 -28.86 -38.32
CA GLY A 376 -14.79 -30.17 -38.60
C GLY A 376 -14.88 -31.21 -37.47
N LEU A 377 -15.65 -30.96 -36.41
CA LEU A 377 -15.71 -31.85 -35.25
C LEU A 377 -16.34 -33.20 -35.58
N THR A 378 -15.68 -34.29 -35.16
CA THR A 378 -16.25 -35.63 -35.12
C THR A 378 -16.54 -36.07 -33.68
N PHE A 379 -17.40 -37.07 -33.53
CA PHE A 379 -18.00 -37.47 -32.25
C PHE A 379 -18.09 -38.99 -32.15
N GLU A 380 -17.47 -39.60 -31.13
CA GLU A 380 -17.58 -41.03 -30.84
C GLU A 380 -18.11 -41.25 -29.42
N TRP A 381 -19.22 -41.96 -29.25
CA TRP A 381 -19.75 -42.29 -27.92
C TRP A 381 -19.12 -43.57 -27.36
N LYS A 382 -18.91 -43.58 -26.04
CA LYS A 382 -18.34 -44.68 -25.27
C LYS A 382 -19.29 -45.09 -24.14
N LYS A 383 -19.26 -46.37 -23.73
CA LYS A 383 -19.87 -46.90 -22.51
C LYS A 383 -18.78 -47.51 -21.63
N ASP A 384 -18.68 -47.06 -20.39
CA ASP A 384 -17.68 -47.48 -19.39
C ASP A 384 -16.24 -47.40 -19.93
N GLY A 385 -15.97 -46.40 -20.77
CA GLY A 385 -14.70 -46.19 -21.49
C GLY A 385 -14.54 -47.01 -22.78
N GLY A 386 -15.24 -48.14 -22.90
CA GLY A 386 -15.26 -48.97 -24.11
C GLY A 386 -16.17 -48.42 -25.22
N PRO A 387 -16.15 -49.02 -26.42
CA PRO A 387 -17.12 -48.70 -27.47
C PRO A 387 -18.56 -48.99 -27.03
N LEU A 388 -19.55 -48.38 -27.69
CA LEU A 388 -20.95 -48.75 -27.48
C LEU A 388 -21.19 -50.24 -27.83
N PRO A 389 -22.13 -50.93 -27.15
CA PRO A 389 -22.57 -52.26 -27.55
C PRO A 389 -23.06 -52.28 -29.00
N ALA A 390 -22.77 -53.37 -29.72
CA ALA A 390 -23.23 -53.60 -31.09
C ALA A 390 -24.72 -53.99 -31.13
N ASP A 391 -25.59 -53.08 -30.70
CA ASP A 391 -27.01 -53.30 -30.45
C ASP A 391 -27.82 -52.11 -31.00
N ALA A 392 -28.80 -52.40 -31.86
CA ALA A 392 -29.61 -51.40 -32.56
C ALA A 392 -30.41 -50.46 -31.63
N ARG A 393 -30.56 -50.80 -30.34
CA ARG A 393 -31.16 -49.92 -29.33
C ARG A 393 -30.32 -48.66 -29.09
N PHE A 394 -29.03 -48.65 -29.43
CA PHE A 394 -28.11 -47.52 -29.33
C PHE A 394 -28.05 -46.75 -30.65
N THR A 395 -28.85 -45.69 -30.77
CA THR A 395 -28.89 -44.86 -31.98
C THR A 395 -28.14 -43.55 -31.78
N VAL A 396 -27.02 -43.38 -32.48
CA VAL A 396 -26.30 -42.10 -32.55
C VAL A 396 -27.01 -41.17 -33.55
N THR A 397 -27.23 -39.92 -33.17
CA THR A 397 -28.08 -38.95 -33.88
C THR A 397 -27.47 -37.54 -33.86
N ALA A 398 -28.10 -36.59 -34.56
CA ALA A 398 -27.69 -35.18 -34.60
C ALA A 398 -26.21 -34.97 -34.96
N GLY A 399 -25.73 -35.65 -36.02
CA GLY A 399 -24.34 -35.56 -36.47
C GLY A 399 -23.33 -36.08 -35.45
N GLY A 400 -23.69 -37.11 -34.69
CA GLY A 400 -22.86 -37.69 -33.63
C GLY A 400 -23.10 -37.09 -32.24
N ARG A 401 -23.75 -35.93 -32.15
CA ARG A 401 -23.82 -35.11 -30.92
C ARG A 401 -24.84 -35.61 -29.88
N SER A 402 -25.61 -36.65 -30.18
CA SER A 402 -26.60 -37.21 -29.25
C SER A 402 -26.75 -38.72 -29.39
N LEU A 403 -26.70 -39.44 -28.26
CA LEU A 403 -26.93 -40.88 -28.19
C LEU A 403 -28.32 -41.15 -27.62
N VAL A 404 -29.18 -41.82 -28.38
CA VAL A 404 -30.49 -42.32 -27.96
C VAL A 404 -30.33 -43.79 -27.54
N ILE A 405 -30.93 -44.19 -26.42
CA ILE A 405 -30.99 -45.60 -26.00
C ILE A 405 -32.46 -45.97 -25.80
N LYS A 406 -32.97 -46.97 -26.57
CA LYS A 406 -34.38 -47.36 -26.57
C LYS A 406 -34.60 -48.84 -26.94
N PRO A 407 -35.32 -49.63 -26.12
CA PRO A 407 -35.66 -49.40 -24.72
C PRO A 407 -34.45 -49.64 -23.79
N LEU A 408 -34.47 -49.09 -22.59
CA LEU A 408 -33.46 -49.34 -21.54
C LEU A 408 -33.66 -50.69 -20.82
N THR A 409 -32.54 -51.31 -20.47
CA THR A 409 -32.36 -52.59 -19.76
C THR A 409 -31.32 -52.43 -18.66
N LEU A 410 -31.20 -53.39 -17.73
CA LEU A 410 -30.18 -53.30 -16.66
C LEU A 410 -28.74 -53.26 -17.18
N ALA A 411 -28.45 -53.89 -18.33
CA ALA A 411 -27.12 -53.88 -18.95
C ALA A 411 -26.69 -52.51 -19.49
N ASP A 412 -27.63 -51.58 -19.67
CA ASP A 412 -27.36 -50.20 -20.11
C ASP A 412 -27.04 -49.26 -18.93
N ALA A 413 -26.97 -49.76 -17.69
CA ALA A 413 -26.38 -49.01 -16.58
C ALA A 413 -24.86 -48.87 -16.78
N GLY A 414 -24.32 -47.69 -16.51
CA GLY A 414 -22.89 -47.38 -16.71
C GLY A 414 -22.61 -45.90 -16.93
N VAL A 415 -21.31 -45.56 -17.05
CA VAL A 415 -20.83 -44.22 -17.41
C VAL A 415 -20.82 -44.09 -18.93
N TYR A 416 -21.50 -43.09 -19.45
CA TYR A 416 -21.44 -42.73 -20.87
C TYR A 416 -20.64 -41.44 -21.06
N SER A 417 -19.84 -41.38 -22.10
CA SER A 417 -19.10 -40.17 -22.51
C SER A 417 -18.98 -40.09 -24.02
N CYS A 418 -18.58 -38.94 -24.54
CA CYS A 418 -18.30 -38.74 -25.95
C CYS A 418 -16.88 -38.22 -26.14
N VAL A 419 -16.08 -38.91 -26.95
CA VAL A 419 -14.84 -38.38 -27.51
C VAL A 419 -15.24 -37.36 -28.58
N VAL A 420 -14.64 -36.17 -28.52
CA VAL A 420 -14.82 -35.10 -29.51
C VAL A 420 -13.46 -34.75 -30.09
N THR A 421 -13.36 -34.77 -31.42
CA THR A 421 -12.07 -34.71 -32.13
C THR A 421 -12.08 -33.60 -33.18
N ASN A 422 -10.95 -32.92 -33.33
CA ASN A 422 -10.62 -32.09 -34.50
C ASN A 422 -9.22 -32.44 -35.03
N GLU A 423 -8.73 -31.68 -36.01
CA GLU A 423 -7.40 -31.85 -36.62
C GLU A 423 -6.20 -31.77 -35.65
N ALA A 424 -6.36 -31.15 -34.47
CA ALA A 424 -5.31 -30.97 -33.48
C ALA A 424 -5.34 -32.02 -32.35
N GLY A 425 -6.43 -32.76 -32.18
CA GLY A 425 -6.54 -33.77 -31.11
C GLY A 425 -7.96 -34.15 -30.72
N SER A 426 -8.05 -34.94 -29.65
CA SER A 426 -9.31 -35.48 -29.12
C SER A 426 -9.44 -35.22 -27.62
N VAL A 427 -10.65 -34.90 -27.17
CA VAL A 427 -10.98 -34.68 -25.74
C VAL A 427 -12.23 -35.45 -25.36
N VAL A 428 -12.39 -35.81 -24.08
CA VAL A 428 -13.56 -36.54 -23.56
C VAL A 428 -14.52 -35.56 -22.88
N ALA A 429 -15.78 -35.57 -23.33
CA ALA A 429 -16.82 -34.62 -22.93
C ALA A 429 -18.19 -35.28 -22.74
N GLY A 430 -19.14 -34.54 -22.17
CA GLY A 430 -20.53 -35.00 -21.99
C GLY A 430 -20.72 -36.15 -20.99
N THR A 431 -19.73 -36.42 -20.14
CA THR A 431 -19.69 -37.56 -19.21
C THR A 431 -20.91 -37.59 -18.26
N ARG A 432 -21.61 -38.72 -18.21
CA ARG A 432 -22.84 -38.90 -17.46
C ARG A 432 -23.06 -40.34 -16.99
N GLN A 433 -23.43 -40.49 -15.72
CA GLN A 433 -23.84 -41.77 -15.15
C GLN A 433 -25.31 -42.10 -15.53
N VAL A 434 -25.56 -43.32 -15.95
CA VAL A 434 -26.91 -43.88 -16.17
C VAL A 434 -27.10 -45.08 -15.25
N THR A 435 -28.22 -45.09 -14.53
CA THR A 435 -28.64 -46.18 -13.63
C THR A 435 -30.04 -46.61 -14.04
N VAL A 436 -30.20 -47.90 -14.33
CA VAL A 436 -31.47 -48.47 -14.77
C VAL A 436 -32.06 -49.34 -13.66
N PHE A 437 -33.35 -49.16 -13.35
CA PHE A 437 -34.10 -49.96 -12.39
C PHE A 437 -35.29 -50.67 -13.04
N ASP A 438 -35.55 -51.90 -12.65
CA ASP A 438 -36.61 -52.75 -13.19
C ASP A 438 -37.55 -53.30 -12.10
N GLU A 439 -37.05 -53.46 -10.88
CA GLU A 439 -37.80 -53.76 -9.66
C GLU A 439 -38.18 -52.50 -8.85
N LYS A 440 -39.06 -52.68 -7.86
CA LYS A 440 -39.28 -51.69 -6.79
C LYS A 440 -38.08 -51.65 -5.83
N PRO A 441 -37.87 -50.58 -5.03
CA PRO A 441 -36.83 -50.59 -4.02
C PRO A 441 -37.12 -51.60 -2.90
N ALA A 442 -36.06 -52.02 -2.21
CA ALA A 442 -36.14 -52.81 -1.00
C ALA A 442 -35.40 -52.10 0.15
N LEU A 443 -36.01 -52.06 1.34
CA LEU A 443 -35.37 -51.60 2.57
C LEU A 443 -34.57 -52.76 3.18
N VAL A 444 -33.32 -52.50 3.59
CA VAL A 444 -32.50 -53.49 4.31
C VAL A 444 -33.03 -53.64 5.73
N ARG A 445 -33.09 -54.87 6.24
CA ARG A 445 -33.75 -55.21 7.51
C ARG A 445 -32.84 -56.09 8.38
N PRO A 446 -32.89 -55.96 9.72
CA PRO A 446 -33.71 -55.04 10.51
C PRO A 446 -33.26 -53.57 10.37
N ILE A 447 -34.22 -52.64 10.50
CA ILE A 447 -33.92 -51.20 10.52
C ILE A 447 -33.82 -50.75 11.98
N THR A 448 -32.62 -50.32 12.39
CA THR A 448 -32.34 -49.77 13.71
C THR A 448 -31.94 -48.30 13.55
N PHE A 449 -32.48 -47.42 14.38
CA PHE A 449 -32.01 -46.03 14.50
C PHE A 449 -30.85 -45.92 15.51
N PRO A 450 -29.91 -44.98 15.33
CA PRO A 450 -28.95 -44.60 16.37
C PRO A 450 -29.66 -43.92 17.54
N LEU A 451 -28.92 -43.71 18.64
CA LEU A 451 -29.42 -42.96 19.78
C LEU A 451 -29.78 -41.52 19.38
N ALA A 452 -30.92 -41.04 19.88
CA ALA A 452 -31.38 -39.67 19.68
C ALA A 452 -31.67 -39.00 21.03
N ILE A 453 -31.27 -37.74 21.17
CA ILE A 453 -31.47 -36.93 22.39
C ILE A 453 -31.92 -35.53 22.00
N VAL A 454 -32.80 -34.91 22.79
CA VAL A 454 -33.26 -33.54 22.53
C VAL A 454 -32.06 -32.59 22.44
N GLY A 455 -31.95 -31.83 21.35
CA GLY A 455 -30.83 -30.93 21.06
C GLY A 455 -29.58 -31.60 20.47
N GLY A 456 -29.44 -32.92 20.58
CA GLY A 456 -28.36 -33.67 19.93
C GLY A 456 -28.53 -33.73 18.41
N SER A 457 -27.43 -33.76 17.67
CA SER A 457 -27.48 -33.99 16.21
C SER A 457 -27.90 -35.43 15.94
N PHE A 458 -28.76 -35.62 14.96
CA PHE A 458 -29.20 -36.94 14.51
C PHE A 458 -29.11 -36.98 12.99
N ASP A 459 -28.24 -37.82 12.47
CA ASP A 459 -28.01 -38.03 11.04
C ASP A 459 -28.15 -39.53 10.73
N TYR A 460 -29.04 -39.87 9.81
CA TYR A 460 -29.41 -41.25 9.51
C TYR A 460 -29.79 -41.44 8.05
N GLN A 461 -29.07 -42.30 7.33
CA GLN A 461 -29.42 -42.69 5.97
C GLN A 461 -30.46 -43.82 5.99
N ILE A 462 -31.61 -43.63 5.33
CA ILE A 462 -32.60 -44.72 5.14
C ILE A 462 -31.91 -45.88 4.38
N PRO A 463 -31.84 -47.09 4.97
CA PRO A 463 -31.06 -48.18 4.40
C PRO A 463 -31.84 -48.90 3.30
N VAL A 464 -31.29 -48.88 2.10
CA VAL A 464 -31.86 -49.53 0.90
C VAL A 464 -30.87 -50.52 0.31
N ASP A 465 -31.41 -51.54 -0.35
CA ASP A 465 -30.63 -52.50 -1.14
C ASP A 465 -29.82 -51.77 -2.22
N PRO A 466 -28.48 -51.93 -2.28
CA PRO A 466 -27.62 -51.23 -3.24
C PRO A 466 -27.72 -51.77 -4.68
N ALA A 467 -28.48 -52.85 -4.93
CA ALA A 467 -28.67 -53.40 -6.27
C ALA A 467 -29.25 -52.35 -7.26
N PRO A 468 -28.60 -52.05 -8.39
CA PRO A 468 -29.06 -51.03 -9.35
C PRO A 468 -30.50 -51.22 -9.82
N GLY A 469 -30.93 -52.47 -10.02
CA GLY A 469 -32.32 -52.84 -10.38
C GLY A 469 -33.39 -52.34 -9.39
N ARG A 470 -33.00 -52.02 -8.15
CA ARG A 470 -33.87 -51.56 -7.04
C ARG A 470 -33.71 -50.08 -6.70
N THR A 471 -32.94 -49.31 -7.48
CA THR A 471 -32.60 -47.91 -7.17
C THR A 471 -33.86 -47.06 -6.87
N PRO A 472 -33.94 -46.38 -5.70
CA PRO A 472 -35.01 -45.43 -5.40
C PRO A 472 -34.90 -44.16 -6.26
N THR A 473 -36.05 -43.57 -6.61
CA THR A 473 -36.10 -42.19 -7.16
C THR A 473 -36.67 -41.18 -6.16
N SER A 474 -37.22 -41.66 -5.04
CA SER A 474 -37.77 -40.82 -3.97
C SER A 474 -37.83 -41.55 -2.62
N PHE A 475 -37.76 -40.79 -1.54
CA PHE A 475 -37.83 -41.25 -0.16
C PHE A 475 -38.85 -40.42 0.62
N SER A 476 -39.41 -41.00 1.68
CA SER A 476 -40.14 -40.24 2.71
C SER A 476 -40.01 -40.89 4.08
N ALA A 477 -40.09 -40.07 5.11
CA ALA A 477 -40.13 -40.45 6.52
C ALA A 477 -41.23 -39.62 7.18
N THR A 478 -42.25 -40.28 7.72
CA THR A 478 -43.43 -39.64 8.34
C THR A 478 -43.54 -40.04 9.80
N GLY A 479 -44.04 -39.15 10.66
CA GLY A 479 -44.03 -39.36 12.12
C GLY A 479 -42.71 -39.05 12.82
N LEU A 480 -41.78 -38.35 12.13
CA LEU A 480 -40.50 -37.91 12.71
C LEU A 480 -40.68 -36.98 13.94
N PRO A 481 -39.75 -37.00 14.90
CA PRO A 481 -39.65 -35.99 15.96
C PRO A 481 -39.57 -34.56 15.41
N PRO A 482 -40.23 -33.57 16.04
CA PRO A 482 -40.12 -32.17 15.62
C PRO A 482 -38.67 -31.68 15.67
N GLY A 483 -38.15 -31.19 14.54
CA GLY A 483 -36.76 -30.77 14.37
C GLY A 483 -35.88 -31.75 13.58
N LEU A 484 -36.39 -32.94 13.22
CA LEU A 484 -35.81 -33.80 12.20
C LEU A 484 -36.54 -33.63 10.86
N ILE A 485 -35.79 -33.69 9.76
CA ILE A 485 -36.28 -33.60 8.38
C ILE A 485 -35.70 -34.74 7.53
N VAL A 486 -36.33 -35.05 6.40
CA VAL A 486 -35.82 -36.04 5.43
C VAL A 486 -35.59 -35.39 4.08
N ASN A 487 -34.42 -35.64 3.50
CA ASN A 487 -34.13 -35.34 2.10
C ASN A 487 -34.85 -36.36 1.22
N THR A 488 -35.94 -35.93 0.56
CA THR A 488 -36.80 -36.80 -0.24
C THR A 488 -36.15 -37.34 -1.52
N LYS A 489 -34.92 -36.92 -1.86
CA LYS A 489 -34.13 -37.45 -2.98
C LYS A 489 -33.06 -38.45 -2.54
N THR A 490 -32.38 -38.22 -1.42
CA THR A 490 -31.28 -39.09 -0.97
C THR A 490 -31.67 -40.11 0.10
N GLY A 491 -32.76 -39.86 0.85
CA GLY A 491 -33.13 -40.68 1.99
C GLY A 491 -32.36 -40.37 3.27
N ALA A 492 -31.50 -39.34 3.28
CA ALA A 492 -30.87 -38.85 4.49
C ALA A 492 -31.90 -38.14 5.38
N ILE A 493 -32.02 -38.57 6.63
CA ILE A 493 -32.75 -37.93 7.71
C ILE A 493 -31.73 -37.17 8.54
N SER A 494 -31.93 -35.86 8.75
CA SER A 494 -31.01 -35.02 9.52
C SER A 494 -31.74 -34.01 10.41
N GLY A 495 -31.04 -33.48 11.41
CA GLY A 495 -31.50 -32.37 12.25
C GLY A 495 -31.17 -32.53 13.73
N LYS A 496 -31.97 -31.87 14.58
CA LYS A 496 -31.89 -31.96 16.04
C LYS A 496 -33.31 -32.09 16.61
N PRO A 497 -33.68 -33.20 17.28
CA PRO A 497 -35.05 -33.35 17.79
C PRO A 497 -35.27 -32.40 18.97
N THR A 498 -36.48 -31.85 19.09
CA THR A 498 -36.76 -30.74 20.04
C THR A 498 -37.71 -31.10 21.19
N ALA A 499 -38.30 -32.30 21.17
CA ALA A 499 -39.18 -32.81 22.21
C ALA A 499 -39.14 -34.35 22.28
N THR A 500 -39.34 -34.90 23.47
CA THR A 500 -39.57 -36.34 23.68
C THR A 500 -41.04 -36.70 23.44
N LYS A 501 -41.35 -38.00 23.37
CA LYS A 501 -42.73 -38.52 23.34
C LYS A 501 -42.81 -39.85 24.10
N ALA A 502 -43.82 -40.01 24.95
CA ALA A 502 -44.07 -41.29 25.63
C ALA A 502 -44.36 -42.40 24.61
N GLY A 503 -43.70 -43.56 24.77
CA GLY A 503 -43.74 -44.66 23.79
C GLY A 503 -42.93 -44.41 22.50
N GLY A 504 -42.17 -43.30 22.42
CA GLY A 504 -41.36 -42.92 21.27
C GLY A 504 -42.16 -42.39 20.08
N TYR A 505 -41.44 -42.09 19.01
CA TYR A 505 -42.00 -41.60 17.74
C TYR A 505 -42.17 -42.74 16.76
N THR A 506 -43.40 -43.02 16.33
CA THR A 506 -43.72 -44.03 15.33
C THR A 506 -43.36 -43.49 13.94
N VAL A 507 -42.15 -43.80 13.47
CA VAL A 507 -41.63 -43.32 12.18
C VAL A 507 -41.91 -44.36 11.08
N LYS A 508 -42.63 -43.95 10.05
CA LYS A 508 -42.86 -44.74 8.83
C LYS A 508 -41.90 -44.27 7.74
N LEU A 509 -40.96 -45.12 7.38
CA LEU A 509 -39.97 -44.95 6.32
C LEU A 509 -40.47 -45.60 5.03
N THR A 510 -40.26 -44.94 3.89
CA THR A 510 -40.61 -45.43 2.56
C THR A 510 -39.53 -45.07 1.55
N ALA A 511 -39.11 -46.06 0.75
CA ALA A 511 -38.31 -45.86 -0.47
C ALA A 511 -39.16 -46.23 -1.69
N LYS A 512 -39.14 -45.39 -2.75
CA LYS A 512 -40.04 -45.51 -3.90
C LYS A 512 -39.33 -45.22 -5.22
N ASN A 513 -39.67 -45.98 -6.25
CA ASN A 513 -39.38 -45.66 -7.66
C ASN A 513 -40.65 -45.85 -8.52
N ALA A 514 -40.52 -45.88 -9.85
CA ALA A 514 -41.67 -46.03 -10.75
C ALA A 514 -42.28 -47.44 -10.81
N LYS A 515 -41.58 -48.47 -10.29
CA LYS A 515 -42.03 -49.87 -10.24
C LYS A 515 -42.74 -50.20 -8.92
N GLY A 516 -42.62 -49.35 -7.91
CA GLY A 516 -43.34 -49.46 -6.64
C GLY A 516 -42.59 -48.84 -5.47
N SER A 517 -42.97 -49.25 -4.26
CA SER A 517 -42.33 -48.82 -3.02
C SER A 517 -42.19 -49.97 -2.03
N ASP A 518 -41.17 -49.89 -1.19
CA ASP A 518 -41.07 -50.65 0.05
C ASP A 518 -41.13 -49.70 1.25
N THR A 519 -41.58 -50.20 2.40
CA THR A 519 -41.99 -49.38 3.53
C THR A 519 -41.89 -50.18 4.83
N GLN A 520 -41.49 -49.51 5.90
CA GLN A 520 -41.49 -50.07 7.24
C GLN A 520 -41.83 -48.99 8.27
N THR A 521 -42.50 -49.39 9.34
CA THR A 521 -42.75 -48.53 10.51
C THR A 521 -41.88 -49.04 11.66
N ILE A 522 -41.13 -48.15 12.31
CA ILE A 522 -40.27 -48.42 13.47
C ILE A 522 -40.38 -47.27 14.49
N THR A 523 -40.01 -47.53 15.74
CA THR A 523 -40.04 -46.52 16.79
C THR A 523 -38.68 -45.83 16.94
N LEU A 524 -38.66 -44.50 16.81
CA LEU A 524 -37.54 -43.66 17.21
C LEU A 524 -37.74 -43.18 18.65
N ASN A 525 -36.95 -43.73 19.57
CA ASN A 525 -36.88 -43.23 20.94
C ASN A 525 -36.00 -41.99 20.98
N VAL A 526 -36.48 -40.93 21.65
CA VAL A 526 -35.73 -39.69 21.85
C VAL A 526 -35.59 -39.46 23.35
N THR A 527 -34.36 -39.46 23.84
CA THR A 527 -34.00 -39.18 25.23
C THR A 527 -34.22 -37.70 25.55
N ALA A 528 -34.59 -37.40 26.81
CA ALA A 528 -34.74 -36.02 27.27
C ALA A 528 -33.40 -35.28 27.29
N PHE A 529 -33.44 -33.95 27.21
CA PHE A 529 -32.28 -33.11 27.46
C PHE A 529 -31.89 -33.22 28.94
N PRO A 530 -30.59 -33.20 29.33
CA PRO A 530 -30.21 -33.43 30.73
C PRO A 530 -30.73 -32.36 31.70
N ASP A 531 -31.53 -32.75 32.68
CA ASP A 531 -32.18 -31.83 33.64
C ASP A 531 -31.20 -30.96 34.44
N ASN A 532 -29.99 -31.48 34.68
CA ASN A 532 -28.94 -30.76 35.40
C ASN A 532 -28.15 -29.74 34.56
N VAL A 533 -28.49 -29.57 33.28
CA VAL A 533 -27.85 -28.61 32.38
C VAL A 533 -28.69 -27.34 32.19
N ALA A 534 -30.02 -27.42 32.25
CA ALA A 534 -30.90 -26.25 32.16
C ALA A 534 -30.79 -25.36 33.42
N GLY A 535 -30.79 -24.03 33.26
CA GLY A 535 -30.67 -23.08 34.37
C GLY A 535 -29.93 -21.79 34.02
N ILE A 536 -29.66 -20.98 35.03
CA ILE A 536 -28.87 -19.74 34.93
C ILE A 536 -27.46 -20.04 35.44
N TYR A 537 -26.43 -19.56 34.75
CA TYR A 537 -25.02 -19.66 35.14
C TYR A 537 -24.40 -18.26 35.15
N THR A 538 -23.44 -18.03 36.05
CA THR A 538 -22.64 -16.79 36.09
C THR A 538 -21.19 -17.14 36.43
N GLY A 539 -20.25 -16.26 36.09
CA GLY A 539 -18.84 -16.46 36.45
C GLY A 539 -17.92 -15.30 36.03
N PRO A 540 -16.74 -15.21 36.65
CA PRO A 540 -15.74 -14.18 36.33
C PRO A 540 -15.07 -14.49 34.98
N VAL A 541 -14.72 -13.44 34.23
CA VAL A 541 -13.85 -13.54 33.06
C VAL A 541 -12.55 -12.81 33.41
N PRO A 542 -11.40 -13.49 33.53
CA PRO A 542 -10.11 -12.87 33.90
C PRO A 542 -9.74 -11.62 33.10
N ARG A 543 -8.87 -10.78 33.66
CA ARG A 543 -8.31 -9.64 32.93
C ARG A 543 -7.48 -10.10 31.74
N ASP A 544 -7.55 -9.34 30.66
CA ASP A 544 -6.76 -9.50 29.44
C ASP A 544 -6.68 -8.13 28.74
N PRO A 545 -5.47 -7.62 28.43
CA PRO A 545 -5.30 -6.30 27.83
C PRO A 545 -6.03 -6.09 26.49
N ASP A 546 -6.14 -7.13 25.66
CA ASP A 546 -6.59 -7.02 24.27
C ASP A 546 -8.04 -7.49 24.08
N LEU A 547 -8.46 -8.50 24.85
CA LEU A 547 -9.84 -9.00 24.86
C LEU A 547 -10.77 -8.14 25.73
N ASN A 548 -10.27 -7.54 26.82
CA ASN A 548 -11.10 -6.76 27.75
C ASN A 548 -10.48 -5.46 28.32
N ALA A 549 -9.46 -4.90 27.67
CA ALA A 549 -8.79 -3.65 28.08
C ALA A 549 -8.17 -3.72 29.50
N ASP A 550 -7.80 -4.92 29.95
CA ASP A 550 -7.33 -5.21 31.31
C ASP A 550 -8.34 -4.75 32.39
N LEU A 551 -9.65 -4.87 32.10
CA LEU A 551 -10.75 -4.56 33.01
C LEU A 551 -11.46 -5.81 33.55
N GLY A 552 -11.13 -6.99 33.02
CA GLY A 552 -11.85 -8.24 33.30
C GLY A 552 -13.30 -8.20 32.82
N GLY A 553 -14.07 -9.22 33.19
CA GLY A 553 -15.45 -9.36 32.77
C GLY A 553 -16.29 -10.28 33.64
N ARG A 554 -17.52 -10.50 33.16
CA ARG A 554 -18.41 -11.58 33.64
C ARG A 554 -19.16 -12.20 32.49
N ILE A 555 -19.40 -13.51 32.58
CA ILE A 555 -20.36 -14.22 31.75
C ILE A 555 -21.65 -14.41 32.53
N ASP A 556 -22.79 -14.17 31.87
CA ASP A 556 -24.11 -14.56 32.34
C ASP A 556 -24.76 -15.42 31.25
N LEU A 557 -25.23 -16.61 31.59
CA LEU A 557 -25.78 -17.58 30.64
C LEU A 557 -27.11 -18.14 31.16
N THR A 558 -28.06 -18.41 30.26
CA THR A 558 -29.33 -19.08 30.59
C THR A 558 -29.59 -20.17 29.55
N ILE A 559 -29.74 -21.41 30.00
CA ILE A 559 -30.00 -22.61 29.20
C ILE A 559 -31.42 -23.12 29.50
N ALA A 560 -32.20 -23.39 28.46
CA ALA A 560 -33.55 -23.95 28.55
C ALA A 560 -33.54 -25.50 28.48
N PRO A 561 -34.61 -26.19 28.94
CA PRO A 561 -34.74 -27.67 28.89
C PRO A 561 -34.79 -28.33 27.49
N ASN A 562 -34.40 -27.62 26.44
CA ASN A 562 -34.27 -28.13 25.07
C ASN A 562 -32.92 -27.73 24.43
N GLY A 563 -31.91 -27.46 25.26
CA GLY A 563 -30.56 -27.08 24.84
C GLY A 563 -30.42 -25.66 24.28
N LYS A 564 -31.51 -24.94 23.99
CA LYS A 564 -31.45 -23.53 23.56
C LYS A 564 -30.89 -22.68 24.69
N PHE A 565 -30.01 -21.74 24.36
CA PHE A 565 -29.43 -20.83 25.34
C PHE A 565 -29.31 -19.39 24.83
N SER A 566 -29.26 -18.47 25.80
CA SER A 566 -28.97 -17.05 25.60
C SER A 566 -28.04 -16.58 26.70
N GLY A 567 -27.06 -15.74 26.38
CA GLY A 567 -26.11 -15.20 27.34
C GLY A 567 -25.68 -13.78 27.03
N LYS A 568 -24.96 -13.20 27.99
CA LYS A 568 -24.35 -11.89 27.95
C LYS A 568 -22.92 -12.02 28.44
N LEU A 569 -21.96 -11.77 27.55
CA LEU A 569 -20.54 -11.66 27.89
C LEU A 569 -20.23 -10.18 28.10
N THR A 570 -19.88 -9.79 29.32
CA THR A 570 -19.46 -8.41 29.65
C THR A 570 -17.94 -8.39 29.74
N LEU A 571 -17.28 -7.62 28.87
CA LEU A 571 -15.82 -7.45 28.80
C LEU A 571 -15.50 -5.97 28.97
N GLY A 572 -14.93 -5.62 30.12
CA GLY A 572 -14.77 -4.22 30.51
C GLY A 572 -16.06 -3.42 30.37
N ALA A 573 -15.98 -2.27 29.70
CA ALA A 573 -17.11 -1.38 29.46
C ALA A 573 -18.15 -1.90 28.43
N VAL A 574 -17.90 -3.01 27.74
CA VAL A 574 -18.73 -3.51 26.63
C VAL A 574 -19.47 -4.78 27.02
N ALA A 575 -20.72 -4.93 26.56
CA ALA A 575 -21.50 -6.15 26.75
C ALA A 575 -22.02 -6.70 25.42
N TYR A 576 -21.76 -7.98 25.18
CA TYR A 576 -22.14 -8.71 23.99
C TYR A 576 -23.24 -9.73 24.33
N ALA A 577 -24.42 -9.57 23.74
CA ALA A 577 -25.48 -10.57 23.82
C ALA A 577 -25.27 -11.66 22.78
N PHE A 578 -25.42 -12.93 23.18
CA PHE A 578 -25.23 -14.09 22.33
C PHE A 578 -26.29 -15.16 22.58
N LYS A 579 -26.49 -16.08 21.64
CA LYS A 579 -27.49 -17.15 21.72
C LYS A 579 -27.11 -18.33 20.83
N GLY A 580 -27.61 -19.51 21.16
CA GLY A 580 -27.37 -20.72 20.39
C GLY A 580 -28.22 -21.90 20.84
N VAL A 581 -27.81 -23.10 20.42
CA VAL A 581 -28.32 -24.38 20.91
C VAL A 581 -27.11 -25.22 21.26
N LEU A 582 -27.09 -25.81 22.46
CA LEU A 582 -26.06 -26.75 22.85
C LEU A 582 -26.06 -27.94 21.91
N ASN A 583 -24.87 -28.35 21.46
CA ASN A 583 -24.66 -29.66 20.91
C ASN A 583 -24.68 -30.69 22.06
N VAL A 584 -25.27 -31.85 21.81
CA VAL A 584 -25.29 -32.97 22.75
C VAL A 584 -24.91 -34.20 21.96
N ASP A 585 -23.76 -34.79 22.25
CA ASP A 585 -23.45 -36.12 21.73
C ASP A 585 -24.29 -37.15 22.51
N PRO A 586 -25.08 -38.01 21.85
CA PRO A 586 -25.85 -39.05 22.54
C PRO A 586 -25.02 -40.26 22.99
N ASN A 587 -23.72 -40.31 22.67
CA ASN A 587 -22.80 -41.41 22.96
C ASN A 587 -21.77 -41.06 24.05
N GLU A 588 -21.35 -39.80 24.16
CA GLU A 588 -20.52 -39.34 25.29
C GLU A 588 -21.36 -39.13 26.58
N LEU A 589 -20.68 -38.90 27.71
CA LEU A 589 -21.25 -38.83 29.07
C LEU A 589 -22.08 -37.56 29.36
N LEU A 590 -22.89 -37.10 28.41
CA LEU A 590 -23.80 -35.97 28.53
C LEU A 590 -23.11 -34.70 29.07
N LEU A 591 -22.10 -34.24 28.33
CA LEU A 591 -21.46 -32.92 28.48
C LEU A 591 -21.88 -31.98 27.34
N PRO A 592 -23.09 -31.37 27.35
CA PRO A 592 -23.51 -30.47 26.29
C PRO A 592 -22.55 -29.29 26.10
N GLU A 593 -22.23 -28.98 24.85
CA GLU A 593 -21.22 -27.99 24.46
C GLU A 593 -21.76 -26.96 23.47
N ALA A 594 -21.10 -25.81 23.38
CA ALA A 594 -21.34 -24.85 22.31
C ALA A 594 -20.11 -23.99 22.01
N THR A 595 -19.94 -23.68 20.73
CA THR A 595 -19.05 -22.64 20.23
C THR A 595 -19.89 -21.53 19.59
N VAL A 596 -19.65 -20.27 19.96
CA VAL A 596 -20.44 -19.12 19.50
C VAL A 596 -19.52 -18.00 19.04
N ILE A 597 -19.70 -17.56 17.79
CA ILE A 597 -19.00 -16.42 17.21
C ILE A 597 -19.81 -15.15 17.47
N ILE A 598 -19.19 -14.18 18.13
CA ILE A 598 -19.74 -12.89 18.53
C ILE A 598 -19.04 -11.80 17.71
N LYS A 599 -19.79 -11.17 16.81
CA LYS A 599 -19.31 -10.06 15.98
C LYS A 599 -19.01 -8.82 16.83
N ARG A 600 -17.76 -8.33 16.83
CA ARG A 600 -17.39 -7.03 17.43
C ARG A 600 -17.75 -5.87 16.48
N LYS A 601 -17.78 -4.65 17.01
CA LYS A 601 -17.97 -3.40 16.25
C LYS A 601 -16.86 -2.42 16.59
N GLY A 602 -16.31 -1.74 15.58
CA GLY A 602 -15.26 -0.73 15.71
C GLY A 602 -14.76 -0.27 14.34
N ASN A 603 -13.84 0.69 14.32
CA ASN A 603 -13.09 1.07 13.11
C ASN A 603 -11.58 1.21 13.46
N PRO A 604 -10.69 0.36 12.91
CA PRO A 604 -10.99 -0.84 12.13
C PRO A 604 -11.87 -1.83 12.90
N THR A 605 -12.55 -2.74 12.21
CA THR A 605 -13.40 -3.75 12.86
C THR A 605 -12.51 -4.74 13.62
N PRO A 606 -12.67 -4.92 14.95
CA PRO A 606 -11.88 -5.88 15.71
C PRO A 606 -12.20 -7.33 15.29
N PRO A 607 -11.26 -8.29 15.43
CA PRO A 607 -11.53 -9.70 15.18
C PRO A 607 -12.74 -10.23 15.96
N ASP A 608 -13.45 -11.23 15.44
CA ASP A 608 -14.61 -11.79 16.13
C ASP A 608 -14.22 -12.51 17.43
N LEU A 609 -15.04 -12.38 18.47
CA LEU A 609 -14.86 -13.17 19.69
C LEU A 609 -15.50 -14.54 19.51
N THR A 610 -14.74 -15.61 19.74
CA THR A 610 -15.26 -16.98 19.84
C THR A 610 -15.35 -17.37 21.30
N VAL A 611 -16.55 -17.74 21.75
CA VAL A 611 -16.82 -18.29 23.08
C VAL A 611 -17.10 -19.78 22.93
N THR A 612 -16.27 -20.62 23.55
CA THR A 612 -16.45 -22.07 23.60
C THR A 612 -16.69 -22.50 25.04
N PHE A 613 -17.66 -23.37 25.28
CA PHE A 613 -17.91 -23.93 26.62
C PHE A 613 -18.63 -25.28 26.54
N SER A 614 -18.45 -26.10 27.57
CA SER A 614 -19.23 -27.30 27.87
C SER A 614 -19.88 -27.16 29.25
N ILE A 615 -20.91 -27.97 29.53
CA ILE A 615 -21.60 -27.96 30.81
C ILE A 615 -21.33 -29.28 31.55
N ASN A 616 -20.62 -29.19 32.68
CA ASN A 616 -20.59 -30.28 33.65
C ASN A 616 -21.89 -30.23 34.47
N GLY A 617 -22.90 -30.97 34.02
CA GLY A 617 -24.22 -31.00 34.67
C GLY A 617 -24.17 -31.55 36.10
N SER A 618 -23.40 -32.61 36.37
CA SER A 618 -23.28 -33.18 37.72
C SER A 618 -22.56 -32.22 38.69
N GLY A 619 -21.46 -31.61 38.24
CA GLY A 619 -20.75 -30.56 38.97
C GLY A 619 -21.47 -29.21 38.98
N ASN A 620 -22.58 -29.04 38.26
CA ASN A 620 -23.32 -27.78 38.12
C ASN A 620 -22.44 -26.59 37.65
N ARG A 621 -21.37 -26.84 36.86
CA ARG A 621 -20.39 -25.82 36.41
C ARG A 621 -20.31 -25.69 34.89
N LEU A 622 -19.87 -24.53 34.42
CA LEU A 622 -19.25 -24.36 33.10
C LEU A 622 -17.89 -25.06 33.11
N ALA A 623 -17.61 -25.90 32.12
CA ALA A 623 -16.38 -26.66 31.95
C ALA A 623 -15.78 -26.41 30.55
N LYS A 624 -14.47 -26.57 30.38
CA LYS A 624 -13.73 -26.26 29.13
C LYS A 624 -14.08 -24.86 28.56
N ALA A 625 -14.33 -23.88 29.43
CA ALA A 625 -14.87 -22.58 29.03
C ALA A 625 -13.73 -21.60 28.65
N ASN A 626 -13.73 -21.17 27.39
CA ASN A 626 -12.66 -20.39 26.77
C ASN A 626 -13.25 -19.22 25.95
N LEU A 627 -12.52 -18.10 25.95
CA LEU A 627 -12.75 -16.93 25.13
C LEU A 627 -11.48 -16.68 24.31
N THR A 628 -11.63 -16.50 22.99
CA THR A 628 -10.53 -16.12 22.10
C THR A 628 -11.00 -15.19 20.99
N ASP A 629 -10.09 -14.39 20.42
CA ASP A 629 -10.33 -13.65 19.17
C ASP A 629 -9.50 -14.14 17.97
N GLY A 630 -8.86 -15.31 18.12
CA GLY A 630 -7.95 -15.89 17.14
C GLY A 630 -6.49 -15.47 17.34
N THR A 631 -6.20 -14.46 18.18
CA THR A 631 -4.83 -14.10 18.60
C THR A 631 -4.64 -14.27 20.10
N HIS A 632 -5.55 -13.71 20.90
CA HIS A 632 -5.54 -13.84 22.35
C HIS A 632 -6.52 -14.91 22.81
N SER A 633 -6.25 -15.56 23.94
CA SER A 633 -7.13 -16.59 24.50
C SER A 633 -7.00 -16.67 26.02
N LEU A 634 -8.15 -16.72 26.70
CA LEU A 634 -8.25 -16.91 28.14
C LEU A 634 -9.28 -17.99 28.48
N ASN A 635 -9.00 -18.74 29.54
CA ASN A 635 -9.96 -19.65 30.15
C ASN A 635 -10.75 -18.93 31.24
N PHE A 636 -12.00 -19.30 31.43
CA PHE A 636 -12.86 -18.78 32.50
C PHE A 636 -13.66 -19.92 33.14
N SER A 637 -14.37 -19.62 34.23
CA SER A 637 -15.22 -20.58 34.95
C SER A 637 -16.59 -19.97 35.21
N GLY A 638 -17.51 -20.78 35.74
CA GLY A 638 -18.82 -20.30 36.16
C GLY A 638 -19.68 -21.42 36.72
N TRP A 639 -20.70 -21.05 37.51
CA TRP A 639 -21.51 -21.97 38.29
C TRP A 639 -23.01 -21.73 38.08
N ARG A 640 -23.78 -22.82 38.15
CA ARG A 640 -25.24 -22.82 38.00
C ARG A 640 -25.89 -22.29 39.28
N LYS A 641 -26.92 -21.47 39.11
CA LYS A 641 -27.88 -21.17 40.17
C LYS A 641 -28.80 -22.38 40.40
N ILE A 642 -28.41 -23.27 41.30
CA ILE A 642 -29.25 -24.40 41.72
C ILE A 642 -30.40 -23.98 42.65
N TRP A 643 -30.29 -22.81 43.29
CA TRP A 643 -31.20 -22.37 44.34
C TRP A 643 -32.54 -21.80 43.81
N ALA A 644 -33.64 -22.36 44.33
CA ALA A 644 -35.01 -22.13 43.89
C ALA A 644 -36.00 -22.29 45.06
N LYS A 645 -37.31 -22.10 44.83
CA LYS A 645 -38.34 -22.35 45.88
C LYS A 645 -38.38 -23.80 46.38
N THR A 646 -37.86 -24.75 45.60
CA THR A 646 -37.80 -26.19 45.88
C THR A 646 -36.45 -26.66 46.42
N VAL A 647 -35.40 -25.85 46.30
CA VAL A 647 -34.02 -26.17 46.72
C VAL A 647 -33.45 -24.91 47.36
N LEU A 648 -33.48 -24.86 48.69
CA LEU A 648 -33.15 -23.66 49.47
C LEU A 648 -31.67 -23.67 49.89
N PRO A 649 -30.94 -22.54 49.81
CA PRO A 649 -29.55 -22.43 50.27
C PRO A 649 -29.50 -22.26 51.80
N THR A 650 -30.07 -23.19 52.58
CA THR A 650 -30.34 -23.00 54.02
C THR A 650 -29.12 -22.56 54.81
N GLN A 651 -27.97 -23.21 54.56
CA GLN A 651 -26.69 -22.89 55.19
C GLN A 651 -26.18 -21.48 54.87
N PHE A 652 -26.59 -20.84 53.76
CA PHE A 652 -26.10 -19.53 53.33
C PHE A 652 -27.10 -18.38 53.57
N ILE A 653 -28.34 -18.64 54.00
CA ILE A 653 -29.36 -17.58 54.14
C ILE A 653 -29.04 -16.68 55.32
N GLY A 654 -28.69 -15.42 55.03
CA GLY A 654 -28.33 -14.46 56.07
C GLY A 654 -28.06 -13.06 55.54
N TYR A 655 -27.83 -12.13 56.47
CA TYR A 655 -27.14 -10.89 56.19
C TYR A 655 -25.65 -11.11 56.49
N HIS A 656 -24.78 -10.76 55.55
CA HIS A 656 -23.34 -10.95 55.65
C HIS A 656 -22.62 -9.61 55.50
N THR A 657 -21.50 -9.46 56.21
CA THR A 657 -20.66 -8.25 56.22
C THR A 657 -19.20 -8.65 56.06
N PHE A 658 -18.43 -7.88 55.30
CA PHE A 658 -17.03 -8.16 55.03
C PHE A 658 -16.21 -6.88 54.81
N GLY A 659 -14.93 -6.91 55.22
CA GLY A 659 -13.92 -5.93 54.86
C GLY A 659 -13.31 -6.24 53.49
N ILE A 660 -12.62 -5.26 52.89
CA ILE A 660 -11.85 -5.42 51.64
C ILE A 660 -10.55 -4.63 51.73
N GLY A 661 -9.39 -5.25 51.51
CA GLY A 661 -8.12 -4.52 51.42
C GLY A 661 -6.88 -5.39 51.34
N LEU A 662 -5.71 -4.78 51.61
CA LEU A 662 -4.43 -5.48 51.55
C LEU A 662 -4.42 -6.69 52.51
N PRO A 663 -3.84 -7.84 52.11
CA PRO A 663 -3.63 -8.95 53.03
C PRO A 663 -2.79 -8.55 54.25
N ASP A 664 -3.05 -9.20 55.39
CA ASP A 664 -2.23 -9.03 56.59
C ASP A 664 -0.76 -9.35 56.28
N ALA A 665 0.15 -8.48 56.73
CA ALA A 665 1.58 -8.49 56.38
C ALA A 665 1.92 -8.32 54.87
N SER A 666 1.03 -7.73 54.07
CA SER A 666 1.38 -7.26 52.72
C SER A 666 2.54 -6.24 52.75
N PRO A 667 3.56 -6.38 51.89
CA PRO A 667 4.69 -5.44 51.83
C PRO A 667 4.32 -4.05 51.27
N LEU A 668 3.07 -3.88 50.80
CA LEU A 668 2.54 -2.62 50.32
C LEU A 668 1.83 -1.80 51.43
N ILE A 669 1.81 -2.30 52.67
CA ILE A 669 1.25 -1.56 53.81
C ILE A 669 2.11 -0.31 54.08
N GLY A 670 1.47 0.86 54.13
CA GLY A 670 2.11 2.17 54.24
C GLY A 670 2.46 2.86 52.90
N ASP A 671 2.36 2.17 51.76
CA ASP A 671 2.59 2.76 50.44
C ASP A 671 1.51 3.80 50.10
N LEU A 672 1.90 5.08 50.05
CA LEU A 672 1.00 6.21 49.77
C LEU A 672 0.54 6.27 48.30
N SER A 673 1.11 5.48 47.39
CA SER A 673 0.64 5.37 46.00
C SER A 673 -0.64 4.55 45.84
N ILE A 674 -1.02 3.77 46.87
CA ILE A 674 -2.24 2.95 46.89
C ILE A 674 -3.12 3.22 48.12
N PRO A 675 -4.39 2.79 48.11
CA PRO A 675 -5.30 2.89 49.26
C PRO A 675 -4.87 2.01 50.44
N GLN A 676 -4.69 2.63 51.62
CA GLN A 676 -4.29 1.97 52.86
C GLN A 676 -5.46 1.75 53.83
N GLY A 677 -6.62 2.36 53.57
CA GLY A 677 -7.84 2.07 54.32
C GLY A 677 -8.52 0.77 53.92
N LEU A 678 -9.43 0.27 54.75
CA LEU A 678 -10.26 -0.89 54.41
C LEU A 678 -11.56 -0.45 53.73
N GLY A 679 -11.81 -0.99 52.54
CA GLY A 679 -13.14 -1.02 51.95
C GLY A 679 -14.05 -1.98 52.71
N TYR A 680 -15.32 -1.99 52.37
CA TYR A 680 -16.30 -2.85 53.02
C TYR A 680 -17.45 -3.22 52.10
N GLY A 681 -18.12 -4.34 52.39
CA GLY A 681 -19.31 -4.77 51.69
C GLY A 681 -20.30 -5.49 52.60
N SER A 682 -21.55 -5.53 52.14
CA SER A 682 -22.59 -6.35 52.76
C SER A 682 -23.62 -6.82 51.73
N PHE A 683 -24.30 -7.92 52.03
CA PHE A 683 -25.41 -8.44 51.22
C PHE A 683 -26.37 -9.29 52.06
N THR A 684 -27.56 -9.56 51.51
CA THR A 684 -28.47 -10.57 52.05
C THR A 684 -28.65 -11.68 51.03
N VAL A 685 -28.40 -12.93 51.43
CA VAL A 685 -28.70 -14.12 50.61
C VAL A 685 -30.19 -14.44 50.76
N SER A 686 -30.95 -14.38 49.67
CA SER A 686 -32.37 -14.67 49.69
C SER A 686 -32.66 -16.17 49.84
N LYS A 687 -33.91 -16.53 50.19
CA LYS A 687 -34.41 -17.91 50.15
C LYS A 687 -34.31 -18.58 48.76
N THR A 688 -33.90 -17.87 47.72
CA THR A 688 -33.62 -18.42 46.38
C THR A 688 -32.18 -18.18 45.93
N GLY A 689 -31.25 -17.91 46.85
CA GLY A 689 -29.82 -17.72 46.59
C GLY A 689 -29.43 -16.43 45.87
N THR A 690 -30.39 -15.58 45.46
CA THR A 690 -30.10 -14.26 44.89
C THR A 690 -29.61 -13.29 45.95
N LEU A 691 -28.63 -12.44 45.61
CA LEU A 691 -28.11 -11.42 46.51
C LEU A 691 -27.68 -10.15 45.75
N ALA A 692 -27.58 -9.04 46.47
CA ALA A 692 -27.01 -7.80 45.98
C ALA A 692 -25.94 -7.31 46.94
N VAL A 693 -24.70 -7.18 46.44
CA VAL A 693 -23.56 -6.66 47.19
C VAL A 693 -23.62 -5.14 47.15
N SER A 694 -23.58 -4.52 48.33
CA SER A 694 -23.59 -3.06 48.53
C SER A 694 -22.46 -2.67 49.49
N GLY A 695 -21.61 -1.74 49.07
CA GLY A 695 -20.41 -1.37 49.82
C GLY A 695 -19.57 -0.26 49.20
N LYS A 696 -18.33 -0.16 49.67
CA LYS A 696 -17.31 0.81 49.27
C LYS A 696 -15.97 0.13 49.04
N SER A 697 -15.26 0.55 47.99
CA SER A 697 -13.83 0.24 47.84
C SER A 697 -13.00 1.01 48.87
N PRO A 698 -11.74 0.61 49.13
CA PRO A 698 -10.80 1.35 49.96
C PRO A 698 -10.63 2.85 49.64
N ASP A 699 -10.86 3.28 48.39
CA ASP A 699 -10.80 4.69 47.95
C ASP A 699 -12.18 5.40 47.96
N GLY A 700 -13.21 4.73 48.48
CA GLY A 700 -14.55 5.27 48.65
C GLY A 700 -15.45 5.30 47.41
N GLU A 701 -15.05 4.70 46.29
CA GLU A 701 -15.97 4.45 45.16
C GLU A 701 -17.04 3.40 45.53
N THR A 702 -18.20 3.48 44.87
CA THR A 702 -19.40 2.73 45.25
C THR A 702 -19.46 1.33 44.61
N VAL A 703 -19.34 0.30 45.45
CA VAL A 703 -19.45 -1.10 45.04
C VAL A 703 -20.91 -1.53 45.14
N LEU A 704 -21.59 -1.64 43.99
CA LEU A 704 -22.98 -2.10 43.88
C LEU A 704 -23.16 -3.08 42.72
N MET A 705 -23.60 -4.31 43.01
CA MET A 705 -23.83 -5.34 41.99
C MET A 705 -24.84 -6.40 42.43
N SER A 706 -25.42 -7.12 41.47
CA SER A 706 -26.34 -8.24 41.71
C SER A 706 -25.79 -9.55 41.17
N THR A 707 -26.00 -10.63 41.92
CA THR A 707 -25.50 -11.98 41.62
C THR A 707 -26.31 -13.03 42.41
N PHE A 708 -25.81 -14.25 42.47
CA PHE A 708 -26.33 -15.32 43.34
C PHE A 708 -25.17 -16.10 43.97
N VAL A 709 -25.44 -16.73 45.11
CA VAL A 709 -24.53 -17.72 45.71
C VAL A 709 -24.56 -19.02 44.90
N GLY A 710 -23.41 -19.62 44.66
CA GLY A 710 -23.25 -20.86 43.90
C GLY A 710 -23.55 -22.13 44.71
N PRO A 711 -23.34 -23.32 44.11
CA PRO A 711 -23.53 -24.60 44.79
C PRO A 711 -22.66 -24.77 46.05
N GLU A 712 -21.44 -24.26 46.01
CA GLU A 712 -20.40 -24.39 47.06
C GLU A 712 -20.11 -23.02 47.71
N GLY A 713 -21.09 -22.11 47.74
CA GLY A 713 -20.97 -20.82 48.41
C GLY A 713 -20.37 -19.70 47.55
N GLU A 714 -20.12 -19.92 46.26
CA GLU A 714 -19.37 -18.94 45.44
C GLU A 714 -20.20 -17.70 45.08
N ILE A 715 -19.61 -16.50 45.21
CA ILE A 715 -20.24 -15.22 44.93
C ILE A 715 -19.34 -14.41 44.00
N LEU A 716 -19.83 -14.14 42.79
CA LEU A 716 -19.12 -13.35 41.80
C LEU A 716 -19.10 -11.87 42.21
N LEU A 717 -17.90 -11.32 42.36
CA LEU A 717 -17.67 -9.89 42.35
C LEU A 717 -17.19 -9.45 40.97
N TYR A 718 -17.99 -8.63 40.29
CA TYR A 718 -17.55 -7.89 39.11
C TYR A 718 -18.23 -6.53 39.05
N ARG A 719 -17.43 -5.47 39.07
CA ARG A 719 -17.93 -4.09 39.00
C ARG A 719 -16.93 -3.17 38.29
N LEU A 720 -17.42 -2.47 37.26
CA LEU A 720 -16.75 -1.30 36.71
C LEU A 720 -16.83 -0.14 37.71
N LEU A 721 -15.70 0.52 37.90
CA LEU A 721 -15.50 1.62 38.81
C LEU A 721 -15.14 2.90 38.06
N TYR A 722 -15.46 4.02 38.71
CA TYR A 722 -15.19 5.40 38.31
C TYR A 722 -16.00 5.81 37.07
N THR A 723 -16.69 6.96 37.15
CA THR A 723 -17.67 7.40 36.13
C THR A 723 -17.06 8.07 34.91
N THR A 724 -15.74 8.25 34.92
CA THR A 724 -14.86 8.91 33.95
C THR A 724 -14.78 8.23 32.56
N LYS A 725 -14.06 8.85 31.62
CA LYS A 725 -13.77 8.25 30.29
C LYS A 725 -12.87 7.02 30.40
N ALA A 726 -11.74 7.15 31.11
CA ALA A 726 -10.98 5.99 31.57
C ALA A 726 -11.77 5.27 32.68
N ARG A 727 -11.68 3.94 32.75
CA ARG A 727 -12.42 3.10 33.70
C ARG A 727 -11.46 2.23 34.49
N GLY A 728 -11.89 1.86 35.69
CA GLY A 728 -11.28 0.80 36.49
C GLY A 728 -12.28 -0.31 36.77
N SER A 729 -11.86 -1.32 37.52
CA SER A 729 -12.75 -2.41 37.93
C SER A 729 -12.24 -3.18 39.13
N MET A 730 -13.19 -3.74 39.88
CA MET A 730 -12.97 -4.87 40.79
C MET A 730 -13.51 -6.14 40.14
N ILE A 731 -12.71 -7.21 40.15
CA ILE A 731 -13.10 -8.55 39.73
C ILE A 731 -12.58 -9.58 40.73
N GLY A 732 -13.40 -10.56 41.11
CA GLY A 732 -13.00 -11.59 42.05
C GLY A 732 -14.14 -12.54 42.42
N THR A 733 -13.86 -13.41 43.38
CA THR A 733 -14.82 -14.37 43.90
C THR A 733 -14.72 -14.41 45.42
N LEU A 734 -15.86 -14.29 46.09
CA LEU A 734 -16.00 -14.65 47.50
C LEU A 734 -16.48 -16.10 47.59
N GLY A 735 -16.04 -16.83 48.60
CA GLY A 735 -16.69 -18.03 49.10
C GLY A 735 -17.34 -17.73 50.45
N ILE A 736 -18.56 -18.23 50.65
CA ILE A 736 -19.08 -18.47 52.00
C ILE A 736 -18.73 -19.92 52.33
N ASP A 737 -17.77 -20.13 53.23
CA ASP A 737 -17.43 -21.47 53.69
C ASP A 737 -18.56 -22.00 54.57
N ALA A 738 -19.02 -23.22 54.29
CA ALA A 738 -20.01 -23.92 55.08
C ALA A 738 -19.28 -25.00 55.88
N LEU A 739 -19.07 -24.76 57.18
CA LEU A 739 -18.27 -25.60 58.10
C LEU A 739 -18.95 -26.94 58.46
N GLY A 740 -19.42 -27.68 57.45
CA GLY A 740 -20.10 -28.97 57.58
C GLY A 740 -21.49 -28.93 58.22
N ASN A 741 -21.98 -27.74 58.61
CA ASN A 741 -23.23 -27.59 59.35
C ASN A 741 -24.27 -26.72 58.60
N LEU A 742 -25.48 -26.61 59.17
CA LEU A 742 -26.64 -25.94 58.55
C LEU A 742 -26.95 -24.55 59.13
N ASP A 743 -26.11 -24.03 60.03
CA ASP A 743 -26.30 -22.73 60.68
C ASP A 743 -25.48 -21.64 59.99
N PRO A 744 -26.12 -20.64 59.35
CA PRO A 744 -25.41 -19.57 58.66
C PRO A 744 -24.44 -18.77 59.54
N ARG A 745 -24.60 -18.81 60.87
CA ARG A 745 -23.77 -18.06 61.84
C ARG A 745 -22.33 -18.54 61.92
N ASP A 746 -22.07 -19.81 61.63
CA ASP A 746 -20.74 -20.41 61.74
C ASP A 746 -19.91 -20.21 60.46
N ASN A 747 -20.51 -19.68 59.40
CA ASN A 747 -19.85 -19.50 58.11
C ASN A 747 -18.87 -18.31 58.09
N VAL A 748 -17.63 -18.59 57.70
CA VAL A 748 -16.64 -17.56 57.34
C VAL A 748 -16.83 -17.15 55.88
N LEU A 749 -16.73 -15.86 55.60
CA LEU A 749 -16.62 -15.33 54.24
C LEU A 749 -15.16 -15.01 53.96
N SER A 750 -14.63 -15.54 52.85
CA SER A 750 -13.30 -15.23 52.35
C SER A 750 -13.31 -14.97 50.84
N GLY A 751 -12.25 -14.37 50.30
CA GLY A 751 -12.06 -14.26 48.86
C GLY A 751 -10.92 -13.32 48.47
N THR A 752 -10.53 -13.37 47.20
CA THR A 752 -9.55 -12.45 46.61
C THR A 752 -10.21 -11.66 45.49
N ILE A 753 -9.87 -10.39 45.41
CA ILE A 753 -10.36 -9.42 44.43
C ILE A 753 -9.16 -8.74 43.80
N ASP A 754 -9.07 -8.81 42.49
CA ASP A 754 -8.20 -7.97 41.69
C ASP A 754 -8.89 -6.62 41.46
N TRP A 755 -8.23 -5.54 41.88
CA TRP A 755 -8.70 -4.17 41.79
C TRP A 755 -7.76 -3.28 40.98
N LYS A 756 -8.32 -2.52 40.02
CA LYS A 756 -7.57 -1.59 39.18
C LYS A 756 -8.22 -0.20 39.15
N ARG A 757 -7.39 0.84 39.27
CA ARG A 757 -7.73 2.26 39.07
C ARG A 757 -6.91 2.83 37.91
N PRO A 758 -7.53 3.44 36.88
CA PRO A 758 -6.78 4.03 35.79
C PRO A 758 -6.10 5.33 36.23
N ALA A 759 -5.03 5.70 35.54
CA ALA A 759 -4.45 7.03 35.63
C ALA A 759 -5.41 8.09 35.05
N TYR A 760 -5.32 9.31 35.57
CA TYR A 760 -6.02 10.48 35.07
C TYR A 760 -5.03 11.59 34.69
N THR A 761 -5.44 12.44 33.74
CA THR A 761 -4.64 13.55 33.20
C THR A 761 -5.35 14.89 33.37
N THR A 762 -6.25 14.98 34.35
CA THR A 762 -7.14 16.13 34.57
C THR A 762 -7.30 16.37 36.06
N SER A 763 -6.81 17.53 36.53
CA SER A 763 -6.69 17.94 37.94
C SER A 763 -7.99 18.01 38.77
N ALA A 764 -9.12 17.56 38.23
CA ALA A 764 -10.36 17.34 38.96
C ALA A 764 -10.34 16.05 39.80
N THR A 765 -9.52 15.05 39.46
CA THR A 765 -9.49 13.71 40.08
C THR A 765 -8.36 13.53 41.09
N ARG A 766 -8.43 14.28 42.20
CA ARG A 766 -7.42 14.34 43.27
C ARG A 766 -7.20 13.05 44.08
N THR A 767 -8.07 12.05 43.93
CA THR A 767 -7.91 10.75 44.61
C THR A 767 -7.06 9.84 43.73
N TYR A 768 -5.85 9.50 44.15
CA TYR A 768 -4.93 8.60 43.43
C TYR A 768 -4.88 8.89 41.92
N GLU A 769 -4.43 10.11 41.54
CA GLU A 769 -4.47 10.60 40.15
C GLU A 769 -3.61 9.75 39.20
N ALA A 770 -2.47 9.24 39.67
CA ALA A 770 -1.59 8.34 38.92
C ALA A 770 -2.21 6.97 38.58
N GLY A 771 -3.32 6.59 39.22
CA GLY A 771 -3.89 5.24 39.13
C GLY A 771 -3.06 4.17 39.86
N PHE A 772 -3.56 2.94 39.87
CA PHE A 772 -2.87 1.78 40.44
C PHE A 772 -3.45 0.44 39.96
N GLY A 773 -2.66 -0.62 40.10
CA GLY A 773 -3.07 -2.00 39.88
C GLY A 773 -3.05 -2.47 38.42
N PRO A 774 -3.35 -3.77 38.14
CA PRO A 774 -3.98 -4.77 39.02
C PRO A 774 -3.38 -4.93 40.42
N LEU A 775 -4.20 -4.71 41.45
CA LEU A 775 -3.85 -4.78 42.87
C LEU A 775 -4.71 -5.86 43.52
N ASN A 776 -4.08 -6.91 44.04
CA ASN A 776 -4.79 -7.97 44.74
C ASN A 776 -5.12 -7.53 46.18
N VAL A 777 -6.40 -7.54 46.50
CA VAL A 777 -6.94 -7.30 47.85
C VAL A 777 -7.76 -8.50 48.30
N ASN A 778 -7.66 -8.86 49.58
CA ASN A 778 -8.51 -9.88 50.18
C ASN A 778 -9.83 -9.28 50.65
N ALA A 779 -10.82 -10.15 50.77
CA ALA A 779 -12.08 -9.87 51.45
C ALA A 779 -12.30 -10.93 52.54
N THR A 780 -12.61 -10.48 53.75
CA THR A 780 -12.80 -11.32 54.94
C THR A 780 -14.05 -10.87 55.70
N GLY A 781 -14.80 -11.81 56.27
CA GLY A 781 -16.06 -11.50 56.94
C GLY A 781 -16.84 -12.74 57.37
N GLY A 782 -18.16 -12.59 57.48
CA GLY A 782 -19.06 -13.68 57.86
C GLY A 782 -20.52 -13.24 57.94
N PHE A 783 -21.36 -14.09 58.54
CA PHE A 783 -22.75 -13.78 58.85
C PHE A 783 -22.85 -12.77 60.00
N TYR A 784 -23.59 -11.68 59.80
CA TYR A 784 -23.78 -10.64 60.81
C TYR A 784 -25.13 -10.78 61.52
N ALA A 785 -25.10 -11.24 62.77
CA ALA A 785 -26.21 -11.09 63.70
C ALA A 785 -26.13 -9.71 64.39
N PRO A 786 -27.21 -8.92 64.41
CA PRO A 786 -27.32 -7.77 65.30
C PRO A 786 -27.13 -8.21 66.77
N PRO A 787 -26.25 -7.58 67.56
CA PRO A 787 -25.94 -8.01 68.91
C PRO A 787 -27.14 -7.82 69.86
N VAL A 788 -27.34 -8.80 70.73
CA VAL A 788 -28.41 -8.84 71.74
C VAL A 788 -27.81 -8.86 73.15
N ALA A 789 -28.41 -8.09 74.06
CA ALA A 789 -27.91 -7.91 75.42
C ALA A 789 -27.74 -9.25 76.17
N PRO A 790 -26.67 -9.42 76.98
CA PRO A 790 -25.71 -8.40 77.40
C PRO A 790 -24.60 -8.08 76.38
N THR A 791 -24.49 -8.84 75.28
CA THR A 791 -23.49 -8.61 74.24
C THR A 791 -23.83 -7.38 73.41
N LEU A 792 -22.80 -6.59 73.08
CA LEU A 792 -22.87 -5.37 72.31
C LEU A 792 -22.13 -5.51 70.97
N ILE A 793 -22.10 -4.44 70.18
CA ILE A 793 -21.25 -4.31 68.99
C ILE A 793 -19.78 -4.63 69.32
N LEU A 794 -19.06 -5.19 68.35
CA LEU A 794 -17.72 -5.79 68.52
C LEU A 794 -17.66 -7.00 69.48
N GLY A 795 -18.81 -7.55 69.90
CA GLY A 795 -18.85 -8.63 70.89
C GLY A 795 -18.64 -8.17 72.34
N LEU A 796 -18.57 -6.86 72.58
CA LEU A 796 -18.24 -6.26 73.87
C LEU A 796 -19.30 -6.52 74.95
N THR A 797 -18.88 -6.41 76.21
CA THR A 797 -19.75 -6.21 77.37
C THR A 797 -19.91 -4.72 77.67
N ALA A 798 -21.04 -4.33 78.25
CA ALA A 798 -21.30 -2.93 78.64
C ALA A 798 -20.27 -2.43 79.67
N GLY A 799 -19.65 -1.28 79.38
CA GLY A 799 -18.62 -0.69 80.24
C GLY A 799 -18.23 0.73 79.82
N THR A 800 -17.39 1.37 80.63
CA THR A 800 -16.70 2.60 80.27
C THR A 800 -15.43 2.29 79.49
N ASP A 801 -15.17 3.09 78.46
CA ASP A 801 -13.91 3.15 77.72
C ASP A 801 -13.39 1.78 77.22
N ASN A 802 -14.35 0.97 76.75
CA ASN A 802 -14.21 -0.42 76.34
C ASN A 802 -13.99 -0.62 74.82
N ALA A 803 -13.99 0.45 74.02
CA ALA A 803 -13.72 0.38 72.58
C ALA A 803 -12.77 1.50 72.11
N LEU A 804 -11.83 1.16 71.23
CA LEU A 804 -10.90 2.09 70.62
C LEU A 804 -11.36 2.42 69.19
N LEU A 805 -11.32 3.69 68.81
CA LEU A 805 -11.37 4.12 67.43
C LEU A 805 -10.00 4.71 67.03
N GLU A 806 -9.29 3.98 66.18
CA GLU A 806 -7.91 4.23 65.76
C GLU A 806 -7.86 4.61 64.27
N PHE A 807 -6.90 5.46 63.90
CA PHE A 807 -6.68 5.95 62.55
C PHE A 807 -5.21 5.81 62.13
N GLN A 808 -4.95 5.04 61.07
CA GLN A 808 -3.59 4.73 60.61
C GLN A 808 -3.38 5.07 59.12
N TYR A 809 -2.11 5.20 58.71
CA TYR A 809 -1.66 5.40 57.33
C TYR A 809 -2.25 6.66 56.64
N GLY A 810 -2.29 6.70 55.30
CA GLY A 810 -2.97 7.73 54.51
C GLY A 810 -2.45 9.18 54.67
N GLY A 811 -1.24 9.39 55.19
CA GLY A 811 -0.69 10.73 55.41
C GLY A 811 -1.28 11.48 56.62
N LEU A 812 -1.58 10.75 57.70
CA LEU A 812 -1.80 11.34 59.01
C LEU A 812 -0.50 11.94 59.57
N GLY A 813 -0.62 13.04 60.31
CA GLY A 813 0.50 13.66 61.02
C GLY A 813 0.84 12.96 62.33
N ALA A 814 1.88 13.42 63.03
CA ALA A 814 2.41 12.81 64.26
C ALA A 814 1.48 12.84 65.50
N THR A 815 0.23 13.30 65.34
CA THR A 815 -0.83 13.21 66.36
C THR A 815 -2.10 12.67 65.68
N PRO A 816 -2.31 11.33 65.69
CA PRO A 816 -3.50 10.74 65.10
C PRO A 816 -4.77 11.16 65.86
N PRO A 817 -5.94 11.19 65.20
CA PRO A 817 -7.21 11.64 65.77
C PRO A 817 -7.93 10.57 66.63
N ASP A 818 -7.17 9.64 67.21
CA ASP A 818 -7.66 8.47 67.91
C ASP A 818 -8.50 8.83 69.14
N ILE A 819 -9.47 7.98 69.47
CA ILE A 819 -10.36 8.21 70.60
C ILE A 819 -10.84 6.88 71.19
N ILE A 820 -10.59 6.69 72.49
CA ILE A 820 -11.25 5.65 73.27
C ILE A 820 -12.69 6.12 73.54
N VAL A 821 -13.67 5.21 73.40
CA VAL A 821 -15.09 5.49 73.60
C VAL A 821 -15.74 4.41 74.46
N SER A 822 -16.80 4.79 75.15
CA SER A 822 -17.64 3.87 75.91
C SER A 822 -18.80 3.36 75.05
N VAL A 823 -18.92 2.06 74.88
CA VAL A 823 -20.07 1.37 74.28
C VAL A 823 -20.96 0.85 75.42
N GLY A 824 -22.06 1.58 75.67
CA GLY A 824 -23.03 1.25 76.71
C GLY A 824 -24.31 0.59 76.17
N ASP A 825 -25.30 0.46 77.06
CA ASP A 825 -26.58 -0.17 76.81
C ASP A 825 -27.21 0.17 75.46
N LYS A 826 -27.80 -0.85 74.82
CA LYS A 826 -28.45 -0.76 73.50
C LYS A 826 -27.49 -0.28 72.40
N ASN A 827 -26.18 -0.49 72.58
CA ASN A 827 -25.10 -0.06 71.68
C ASN A 827 -24.97 1.47 71.56
N LYS A 828 -25.36 2.21 72.61
CA LYS A 828 -25.18 3.67 72.66
C LYS A 828 -23.71 4.00 72.91
N ILE A 829 -23.07 4.67 71.95
CA ILE A 829 -21.69 5.15 72.12
C ILE A 829 -21.69 6.52 72.80
N THR A 830 -20.86 6.67 73.83
CA THR A 830 -20.51 7.96 74.44
C THR A 830 -19.01 8.21 74.33
N ARG A 831 -18.64 9.47 74.10
CA ARG A 831 -17.25 9.93 73.93
C ARG A 831 -16.73 10.56 75.22
N PRO A 832 -15.41 10.57 75.46
CA PRO A 832 -14.80 11.35 76.54
C PRO A 832 -15.15 12.84 76.40
N LEU A 833 -15.17 13.52 77.55
CA LEU A 833 -15.47 14.96 77.65
C LEU A 833 -14.37 15.82 76.99
N VAL A 834 -13.12 15.36 77.05
CA VAL A 834 -11.98 15.97 76.36
C VAL A 834 -11.81 15.28 75.01
N ASN A 835 -12.05 16.03 73.93
CA ASN A 835 -11.99 15.55 72.55
C ASN A 835 -11.47 16.67 71.63
N PRO A 836 -10.16 16.97 71.64
CA PRO A 836 -9.59 18.14 70.97
C PRO A 836 -9.65 18.06 69.43
N THR A 837 -9.68 16.84 68.89
CA THR A 837 -9.77 16.53 67.46
C THR A 837 -11.22 16.48 66.96
N ASN A 838 -12.22 16.67 67.83
CA ASN A 838 -13.65 16.52 67.52
C ASN A 838 -14.02 15.18 66.87
N THR A 839 -13.27 14.11 67.17
CA THR A 839 -13.51 12.78 66.59
C THR A 839 -14.87 12.25 67.03
N SER A 840 -15.62 11.73 66.07
CA SER A 840 -16.99 11.25 66.25
C SER A 840 -17.21 9.92 65.55
N ILE A 841 -18.13 9.12 66.08
CA ILE A 841 -18.55 7.84 65.50
C ILE A 841 -20.06 7.66 65.72
N THR A 842 -20.71 6.97 64.79
CA THR A 842 -22.09 6.49 64.86
C THR A 842 -22.12 5.09 64.25
N VAL A 843 -22.66 4.11 64.97
CA VAL A 843 -22.73 2.69 64.56
C VAL A 843 -24.19 2.28 64.41
N SER A 844 -24.50 1.52 63.35
CA SER A 844 -25.78 0.85 63.17
C SER A 844 -25.69 -0.61 63.62
N ALA A 845 -26.09 -0.91 64.86
CA ALA A 845 -26.07 -2.27 65.41
C ALA A 845 -26.93 -3.27 64.61
N THR A 846 -27.88 -2.80 63.79
CA THR A 846 -28.68 -3.66 62.89
C THR A 846 -27.95 -4.02 61.58
N ARG A 847 -26.87 -3.30 61.22
CA ARG A 847 -26.21 -3.43 59.91
C ARG A 847 -24.68 -3.53 59.96
N GLY A 848 -24.06 -3.46 61.14
CA GLY A 848 -22.61 -3.39 61.32
C GLY A 848 -21.95 -2.08 60.83
N THR A 849 -22.59 -1.32 59.94
CA THR A 849 -22.02 -0.09 59.34
C THR A 849 -21.75 0.98 60.39
N PHE A 850 -20.56 1.58 60.35
CA PHE A 850 -20.18 2.74 61.15
C PHE A 850 -19.68 3.89 60.28
N SER A 851 -19.77 5.11 60.80
CA SER A 851 -19.24 6.31 60.14
C SER A 851 -19.07 7.47 61.13
N GLY A 852 -18.37 8.51 60.71
CA GLY A 852 -18.19 9.71 61.52
C GLY A 852 -17.31 10.76 60.86
N ALA A 853 -16.84 11.70 61.68
CA ALA A 853 -15.99 12.81 61.26
C ALA A 853 -14.98 13.19 62.35
N TYR A 854 -13.89 13.83 61.95
CA TYR A 854 -12.83 14.34 62.84
C TYR A 854 -12.15 15.57 62.21
N THR A 855 -11.35 16.28 63.00
CA THR A 855 -10.60 17.46 62.59
C THR A 855 -9.11 17.26 62.88
N LEU A 856 -8.30 17.14 61.83
CA LEU A 856 -6.84 17.28 61.97
C LEU A 856 -6.48 18.75 62.11
N THR A 857 -5.46 19.02 62.93
CA THR A 857 -4.93 20.37 63.18
C THR A 857 -3.42 20.31 62.98
N ASP A 858 -2.99 20.62 61.77
CA ASP A 858 -1.61 20.46 61.31
C ASP A 858 -0.87 21.80 61.30
N ALA A 859 0.46 21.77 61.36
CA ALA A 859 1.26 22.95 61.01
C ALA A 859 1.11 23.25 59.51
N ASN A 860 1.15 24.53 59.13
CA ASN A 860 1.27 24.90 57.72
C ASN A 860 2.68 24.49 57.22
N PRO A 861 2.80 23.67 56.16
CA PRO A 861 4.10 23.19 55.69
C PRO A 861 5.02 24.33 55.21
N ARG A 862 4.41 25.39 54.64
CA ARG A 862 5.14 26.48 53.97
C ARG A 862 6.21 27.10 54.87
N THR A 863 7.46 26.87 54.51
CA THR A 863 8.65 27.38 55.23
C THR A 863 8.96 28.86 54.99
N THR A 864 8.37 29.49 53.97
CA THR A 864 8.69 30.86 53.54
C THR A 864 7.74 31.94 54.12
N PRO A 865 8.24 32.94 54.88
CA PRO A 865 7.41 34.03 55.37
C PRO A 865 6.77 34.90 54.26
N PRO A 866 5.64 35.58 54.52
CA PRO A 866 4.79 35.44 55.72
C PRO A 866 3.92 34.17 55.63
N VAL A 867 3.93 33.37 56.69
CA VAL A 867 3.14 32.14 56.82
C VAL A 867 1.86 32.45 57.60
N SER A 868 0.74 32.63 56.89
CA SER A 868 -0.56 32.85 57.50
C SER A 868 -1.65 32.08 56.72
N PRO A 869 -2.50 31.27 57.38
CA PRO A 869 -2.44 30.91 58.80
C PRO A 869 -1.24 29.99 59.10
N ALA A 870 -0.74 29.99 60.34
CA ALA A 870 0.32 29.08 60.79
C ALA A 870 -0.14 27.62 61.01
N ILE A 871 -1.46 27.41 61.08
CA ILE A 871 -2.10 26.12 61.33
C ILE A 871 -3.13 25.85 60.23
N VAL A 872 -3.15 24.63 59.70
CA VAL A 872 -4.13 24.12 58.74
C VAL A 872 -5.08 23.19 59.48
N LYS A 873 -6.40 23.40 59.33
CA LYS A 873 -7.42 22.49 59.90
C LYS A 873 -8.13 21.73 58.79
N ARG A 874 -8.09 20.39 58.85
CA ARG A 874 -8.72 19.48 57.87
C ARG A 874 -9.89 18.76 58.51
N ALA A 875 -11.12 19.09 58.10
CA ALA A 875 -12.33 18.37 58.53
C ALA A 875 -12.57 17.16 57.62
N LEU A 876 -12.43 15.95 58.16
CA LEU A 876 -12.42 14.68 57.42
C LEU A 876 -13.56 13.76 57.87
N ARG A 877 -13.84 12.71 57.09
CA ARG A 877 -14.92 11.75 57.33
C ARG A 877 -14.45 10.31 57.15
N HIS A 878 -14.91 9.42 58.02
CA HIS A 878 -14.66 7.99 57.96
C HIS A 878 -15.94 7.18 57.76
N GLN A 879 -15.80 5.99 57.16
CA GLN A 879 -16.86 4.99 56.98
C GLN A 879 -16.27 3.58 57.04
N GLY A 880 -17.00 2.64 57.64
CA GLY A 880 -16.60 1.24 57.71
C GLY A 880 -17.75 0.30 58.03
N ILE A 881 -17.43 -0.97 58.25
CA ILE A 881 -18.37 -2.00 58.70
C ILE A 881 -17.75 -2.84 59.80
N ILE A 882 -18.60 -3.36 60.69
CA ILE A 882 -18.26 -4.46 61.59
C ILE A 882 -18.36 -5.76 60.81
N PHE A 883 -17.27 -6.54 60.80
CA PHE A 883 -17.16 -7.86 60.17
C PHE A 883 -16.33 -8.82 61.03
N TRP A 884 -16.41 -10.11 60.73
CA TRP A 884 -15.59 -11.13 61.38
C TRP A 884 -14.21 -11.18 60.72
N SER A 885 -13.14 -10.94 61.48
CA SER A 885 -11.76 -10.97 60.95
C SER A 885 -11.29 -12.38 60.59
N GLY A 886 -11.92 -13.40 61.16
CA GLY A 886 -11.40 -14.76 61.28
C GLY A 886 -11.19 -15.15 62.75
N THR A 887 -10.88 -14.18 63.62
CA THR A 887 -10.62 -14.36 65.05
C THR A 887 -11.62 -13.63 65.95
N GLU A 888 -12.10 -12.46 65.54
CA GLU A 888 -12.95 -11.58 66.36
C GLU A 888 -13.84 -10.66 65.52
N TRP A 889 -14.70 -9.88 66.18
CA TRP A 889 -15.58 -8.89 65.56
C TRP A 889 -14.95 -7.51 65.55
N ILE A 890 -14.23 -7.16 64.49
CA ILE A 890 -13.67 -5.82 64.30
C ILE A 890 -14.61 -4.93 63.47
N GLY A 891 -14.70 -3.66 63.82
CA GLY A 891 -15.07 -2.62 62.87
C GLY A 891 -13.83 -2.19 62.11
N ALA A 892 -13.84 -2.21 60.78
CA ALA A 892 -12.82 -1.48 60.02
C ALA A 892 -13.39 -0.81 58.76
N GLY A 893 -12.62 0.15 58.27
CA GLY A 893 -13.05 1.08 57.25
C GLY A 893 -11.94 1.99 56.75
N TYR A 894 -12.33 3.07 56.09
CA TYR A 894 -11.42 4.04 55.49
C TYR A 894 -11.79 5.48 55.85
N SER A 895 -10.79 6.36 55.79
CA SER A 895 -10.94 7.82 55.81
C SER A 895 -10.21 8.44 54.62
N MET A 896 -10.86 9.37 53.94
CA MET A 896 -10.28 10.06 52.78
C MET A 896 -9.56 11.33 53.25
N ILE A 897 -8.24 11.27 53.28
CA ILE A 897 -7.34 12.29 53.85
C ILE A 897 -6.78 13.15 52.72
N THR A 898 -7.30 14.39 52.61
CA THR A 898 -6.66 15.43 51.79
C THR A 898 -5.29 15.76 52.36
N GLN A 899 -4.23 15.59 51.57
CA GLN A 899 -2.85 15.86 51.97
C GLN A 899 -2.60 17.36 52.17
N LEU A 900 -1.56 17.69 52.92
CA LEU A 900 -1.03 19.06 52.94
C LEU A 900 -0.36 19.35 51.58
N PRO A 901 -0.43 20.60 51.06
CA PRO A 901 0.23 20.94 49.80
C PRO A 901 1.77 20.99 49.95
N SER A 902 2.49 20.86 48.84
CA SER A 902 3.93 21.11 48.77
C SER A 902 4.27 22.60 48.91
N ASP A 903 5.47 22.91 49.43
CA ASP A 903 5.95 24.28 49.67
C ASP A 903 5.96 25.21 48.44
N SER A 904 5.88 24.63 47.24
CA SER A 904 5.60 25.34 45.99
C SER A 904 4.95 24.36 44.98
N PRO A 905 4.08 24.82 44.05
CA PRO A 905 3.48 26.16 43.94
C PRO A 905 2.07 26.25 44.56
N LEU A 906 1.60 25.21 45.24
CA LEU A 906 0.20 25.08 45.69
C LEU A 906 0.01 25.66 47.10
N THR A 907 -0.88 26.64 47.24
CA THR A 907 -1.13 27.34 48.51
C THR A 907 -2.39 26.89 49.25
N THR A 908 -3.14 25.91 48.72
CA THR A 908 -4.45 25.50 49.25
C THR A 908 -4.66 23.99 49.15
N THR A 909 -5.45 23.44 50.08
CA THR A 909 -5.84 22.02 50.13
C THR A 909 -6.89 21.62 49.09
N THR A 910 -7.31 22.54 48.20
CA THR A 910 -8.33 22.26 47.18
C THR A 910 -7.79 21.48 45.99
N THR A 911 -6.46 21.45 45.81
CA THR A 911 -5.75 20.75 44.72
C THR A 911 -4.87 19.58 45.18
N SER A 912 -4.48 19.52 46.47
CA SER A 912 -3.67 18.43 47.02
C SER A 912 -4.31 17.05 46.88
N ASP A 913 -3.50 15.99 46.80
CA ASP A 913 -3.99 14.61 46.73
C ASP A 913 -4.94 14.23 47.88
N ILE A 914 -5.79 13.25 47.63
CA ILE A 914 -6.69 12.63 48.61
C ILE A 914 -6.35 11.14 48.71
N LEU A 915 -5.66 10.78 49.77
CA LEU A 915 -5.28 9.39 50.06
C LEU A 915 -6.35 8.72 50.94
N SER A 916 -6.27 7.40 51.07
CA SER A 916 -7.09 6.60 51.98
C SER A 916 -6.24 6.09 53.13
N GLY A 917 -6.64 6.40 54.37
CA GLY A 917 -6.10 5.83 55.61
C GLY A 917 -7.06 4.84 56.25
N LEU A 918 -6.53 3.91 57.04
CA LEU A 918 -7.27 2.93 57.83
C LEU A 918 -8.01 3.61 58.97
N VAL A 919 -9.23 3.14 59.22
CA VAL A 919 -9.99 3.46 60.43
C VAL A 919 -10.46 2.15 61.05
N GLN A 920 -9.97 1.85 62.25
CA GLN A 920 -10.27 0.63 62.99
C GLN A 920 -11.06 0.96 64.24
N PHE A 921 -12.12 0.19 64.50
CA PHE A 921 -12.99 0.28 65.66
C PHE A 921 -13.00 -1.09 66.34
N SER A 922 -12.17 -1.25 67.36
CA SER A 922 -11.91 -2.52 68.05
C SER A 922 -12.32 -2.45 69.51
N ALA A 923 -12.29 -3.59 70.20
CA ALA A 923 -12.24 -3.59 71.66
C ALA A 923 -10.99 -2.83 72.15
N VAL A 924 -11.06 -2.26 73.35
CA VAL A 924 -9.84 -2.00 74.13
C VAL A 924 -9.41 -3.32 74.75
N THR A 925 -8.22 -3.80 74.38
CA THR A 925 -7.56 -4.91 75.05
C THR A 925 -7.19 -4.50 76.49
N PRO A 926 -7.47 -5.34 77.51
CA PRO A 926 -7.10 -5.08 78.91
C PRO A 926 -5.58 -5.01 79.16
#